data_AF-M5TF01-F1
#
_entry.id   AF-M5TF01-F1
#
_cell.length_a   1.000
_cell.length_b   1.000
_cell.length_c   1.000
_cell.angle_alpha   90.00
_cell.angle_beta   90.00
_cell.angle_gamma   90.00
#
_symmetry.space_group_name_H-M   'P 1'
#
loop_
_entity.id
_entity.type
_entity.pdbx_description
1 polymer ?
#
loop_
_entity_poly.entity_id
_entity_poly.type
_entity_poly.pdbx_seq_one_letter_code
_entity_poly.pdbx_strand_id
1 'polypeptide(L)'
;MPHTAQDLFRQIDDEIASAGGLIESIRQSNRAAAHRTTALIEKRTDAFVRLAKHYLPDLSRQTLADAWHEVHGRIREVMLAQADTCRQLQWELTRLDARCEQLTRQLDETNLRFEKARRDLMSKTGSFQKTLREDPEIARLSAAITEVDREVQYGITSLEMVTADAKEKLPDFEECDLFRYLREQRYGTPEYNQTGFERRWDRWIAKLINFDSANASYEYLTEAPASISDLIRKKQARYKQLLVALETARARAAEQHGIEEQTRLRDQLAEEVESLERECTEATWDRSILEADLQSAEDINGKYYERALSIYTEFLKSSEPDTLVIYAACTESPLDDEICARIRSLQSEIENERADSVAHAERIVELGKYRAGLSELSRMLRNHIRHSSSEIRLRDDFRFDIVLSDMRDLHLSPMKTWRRLLAAISDPIRSVPAAGRAFTSTPTSQDNSTSQDNSTSQDNSTSQDNSTSQDNSTSQDNSTSQNNTTENDFGPVDALFLAASQNSPNVISGGPCDPSGILVRPDREPSMQAGHPMFDTLAICRSETESKYILSLLQLHGIRCFTHNHQLDLSTPAVSAHGGTWEGNARRQLANAATEQAAGCDTTPHLDALDFSSVVVESARFNEARHRLLVELRLHDTAWDCPACGSSVDRGYHHCWRCGRTKPMA
;
A
#
# COMPACT_ATOMS: atom_id res chain seq x y z
N MET A 1 30.47 73.26 -4.79
CA MET A 1 30.77 72.28 -3.70
C MET A 1 31.76 71.30 -4.31
N PRO A 2 32.96 71.10 -3.75
CA PRO A 2 33.95 70.24 -4.38
C PRO A 2 33.48 68.77 -4.31
N HIS A 3 33.07 68.21 -5.45
CA HIS A 3 32.81 66.78 -5.60
C HIS A 3 34.10 66.02 -5.29
N THR A 4 34.14 65.30 -4.17
CA THR A 4 35.29 64.49 -3.80
C THR A 4 35.35 63.25 -4.70
N ALA A 5 36.52 62.61 -4.77
CA ALA A 5 36.64 61.32 -5.46
C ALA A 5 35.68 60.26 -4.89
N GLN A 6 35.34 60.36 -3.60
CA GLN A 6 34.39 59.46 -2.93
C GLN A 6 32.93 59.70 -3.39
N ASP A 7 32.55 60.96 -3.64
CA ASP A 7 31.22 61.29 -4.18
C ASP A 7 31.06 60.79 -5.62
N LEU A 8 32.11 60.88 -6.44
CA LEU A 8 32.11 60.34 -7.80
C LEU A 8 31.98 58.81 -7.82
N PHE A 9 32.68 58.10 -6.94
CA PHE A 9 32.49 56.65 -6.80
C PHE A 9 31.07 56.32 -6.35
N ARG A 10 30.54 57.04 -5.35
CA ARG A 10 29.17 56.87 -4.88
C ARG A 10 28.16 57.01 -6.00
N GLN A 11 28.25 58.07 -6.81
CA GLN A 11 27.36 58.30 -7.95
C GLN A 11 27.48 57.22 -9.04
N ILE A 12 28.67 56.65 -9.29
CA ILE A 12 28.81 55.51 -10.20
C ILE A 12 28.21 54.24 -9.61
N ASP A 13 28.45 53.95 -8.32
CA ASP A 13 27.98 52.75 -7.65
C ASP A 13 26.44 52.78 -7.44
N ASP A 14 25.86 53.97 -7.18
CA ASP A 14 24.42 54.22 -7.13
C ASP A 14 23.76 54.00 -8.51
N GLU A 15 24.36 54.47 -9.61
CA GLU A 15 23.89 54.19 -10.97
C GLU A 15 24.05 52.71 -11.38
N ILE A 16 25.12 52.04 -10.93
CA ILE A 16 25.30 50.58 -11.10
C ILE A 16 24.21 49.80 -10.35
N ALA A 17 23.83 50.25 -9.15
CA ALA A 17 22.75 49.67 -8.36
C ALA A 17 21.38 49.94 -9.02
N SER A 18 21.12 51.17 -9.47
CA SER A 18 19.91 51.57 -10.20
C SER A 18 19.70 50.75 -11.48
N ALA A 19 20.72 50.67 -12.35
CA ALA A 19 20.69 49.83 -13.54
C ALA A 19 20.53 48.34 -13.21
N GLY A 20 21.12 47.87 -12.08
CA GLY A 20 20.93 46.51 -11.58
C GLY A 20 19.49 46.22 -11.14
N GLY A 21 18.85 47.14 -10.42
CA GLY A 21 17.46 47.04 -9.98
C GLY A 21 16.48 47.08 -11.15
N LEU A 22 16.72 47.96 -12.14
CA LEU A 22 15.94 48.00 -13.38
C LEU A 22 16.04 46.69 -14.17
N ILE A 23 17.23 46.10 -14.30
CA ILE A 23 17.41 44.79 -14.96
C ILE A 23 16.60 43.69 -14.25
N GLU A 24 16.63 43.61 -12.91
CA GLU A 24 15.89 42.56 -12.21
C GLU A 24 14.37 42.82 -12.17
N SER A 25 13.93 44.08 -12.14
CA SER A 25 12.52 44.46 -12.33
C SER A 25 11.99 44.02 -13.70
N ILE A 26 12.74 44.31 -14.79
CA ILE A 26 12.37 43.87 -16.15
C ILE A 26 12.39 42.34 -16.26
N ARG A 27 13.32 41.65 -15.60
CA ARG A 27 13.31 40.17 -15.53
C ARG A 27 12.10 39.61 -14.77
N GLN A 28 11.69 40.23 -13.67
CA GLN A 28 10.49 39.84 -12.94
C GLN A 28 9.23 40.06 -13.79
N SER A 29 9.14 41.19 -14.50
CA SER A 29 8.08 41.46 -15.48
C SER A 29 8.07 40.41 -16.60
N ASN A 30 9.22 40.07 -17.19
CA ASN A 30 9.31 39.09 -18.26
C ASN A 30 9.00 37.65 -17.80
N ARG A 31 9.36 37.28 -16.56
CA ARG A 31 8.88 36.03 -15.94
C ARG A 31 7.35 36.01 -15.82
N ALA A 32 6.73 37.11 -15.39
CA ALA A 32 5.28 37.22 -15.31
C ALA A 32 4.61 37.18 -16.69
N ALA A 33 5.19 37.85 -17.70
CA ALA A 33 4.75 37.79 -19.10
C ALA A 33 4.80 36.36 -19.67
N ALA A 34 5.86 35.60 -19.37
CA ALA A 34 5.96 34.19 -19.74
C ALA A 34 4.85 33.35 -19.11
N HIS A 35 4.55 33.54 -17.82
CA HIS A 35 3.44 32.85 -17.15
C HIS A 35 2.06 33.23 -17.73
N ARG A 36 1.83 34.52 -18.05
CA ARG A 36 0.61 34.96 -18.75
C ARG A 36 0.52 34.33 -20.15
N THR A 37 1.62 34.32 -20.90
CA THR A 37 1.71 33.68 -22.22
C THR A 37 1.33 32.19 -22.16
N THR A 38 1.81 31.43 -21.15
CA THR A 38 1.40 30.03 -20.99
C THR A 38 -0.09 29.87 -20.71
N ALA A 39 -0.68 30.70 -19.84
CA ALA A 39 -2.11 30.66 -19.54
C ALA A 39 -3.00 31.10 -20.72
N LEU A 40 -2.51 32.00 -21.59
CA LEU A 40 -3.18 32.38 -22.83
C LEU A 40 -3.13 31.24 -23.87
N ILE A 41 -2.01 30.54 -23.99
CA ILE A 41 -1.87 29.35 -24.86
C ILE A 41 -2.82 28.23 -24.42
N GLU A 42 -2.97 28.02 -23.10
CA GLU A 42 -3.93 27.08 -22.52
C GLU A 42 -5.38 27.46 -22.87
N LYS A 43 -5.80 28.70 -22.57
CA LYS A 43 -7.14 29.23 -22.93
C LYS A 43 -7.44 29.13 -24.43
N ARG A 44 -6.43 29.37 -25.29
CA ARG A 44 -6.55 29.25 -26.74
C ARG A 44 -6.71 27.80 -27.17
N THR A 45 -6.03 26.87 -26.50
CA THR A 45 -6.17 25.42 -26.74
C THR A 45 -7.55 24.90 -26.33
N ASP A 46 -8.04 25.34 -25.17
CA ASP A 46 -9.41 25.10 -24.68
C ASP A 46 -10.48 25.71 -25.63
N ALA A 47 -10.22 26.89 -26.21
CA ALA A 47 -11.08 27.44 -27.27
C ALA A 47 -11.09 26.59 -28.56
N PHE A 48 -9.95 26.05 -29.00
CA PHE A 48 -9.91 25.10 -30.11
C PHE A 48 -10.65 23.79 -29.80
N VAL A 49 -10.56 23.27 -28.57
CA VAL A 49 -11.31 22.07 -28.15
C VAL A 49 -12.82 22.34 -28.13
N ARG A 50 -13.27 23.52 -27.67
CA ARG A 50 -14.68 23.92 -27.79
C ARG A 50 -15.15 23.97 -29.24
N LEU A 51 -14.35 24.57 -30.14
CA LEU A 51 -14.68 24.63 -31.57
C LEU A 51 -14.74 23.24 -32.20
N ALA A 52 -13.80 22.34 -31.84
CA ALA A 52 -13.81 20.95 -32.28
C ALA A 52 -15.04 20.19 -31.77
N LYS A 53 -15.48 20.42 -30.53
CA LYS A 53 -16.73 19.84 -29.99
C LYS A 53 -18.00 20.42 -30.62
N HIS A 54 -17.96 21.65 -31.15
CA HIS A 54 -19.08 22.23 -31.88
C HIS A 54 -19.27 21.56 -33.25
N TYR A 55 -18.19 21.39 -34.01
CA TYR A 55 -18.24 20.70 -35.32
C TYR A 55 -18.28 19.16 -35.22
N LEU A 56 -17.96 18.59 -34.06
CA LEU A 56 -18.04 17.16 -33.78
C LEU A 56 -18.67 16.91 -32.38
N PRO A 57 -19.99 17.15 -32.20
CA PRO A 57 -20.71 16.83 -30.96
C PRO A 57 -20.72 15.33 -30.65
N ASP A 58 -20.80 14.48 -31.67
CA ASP A 58 -20.81 13.02 -31.56
C ASP A 58 -20.03 12.37 -32.72
N LEU A 59 -19.66 11.09 -32.55
CA LEU A 59 -18.94 10.33 -33.58
C LEU A 59 -19.90 9.65 -34.56
N SER A 60 -20.81 10.42 -35.18
CA SER A 60 -21.81 9.89 -36.12
C SER A 60 -21.46 10.08 -37.59
N ARG A 61 -22.13 9.33 -38.48
CA ARG A 61 -21.99 9.47 -39.94
C ARG A 61 -22.69 10.71 -40.51
N GLN A 62 -23.59 11.34 -39.76
CA GLN A 62 -24.29 12.56 -40.17
C GLN A 62 -23.40 13.76 -39.84
N THR A 63 -22.96 13.86 -38.59
CA THR A 63 -21.97 14.84 -38.12
C THR A 63 -20.68 14.79 -38.94
N LEU A 64 -20.21 13.60 -39.33
CA LEU A 64 -19.06 13.47 -40.25
C LEU A 64 -19.35 13.87 -41.71
N ALA A 65 -20.62 13.95 -42.14
CA ALA A 65 -20.96 14.49 -43.46
C ALA A 65 -20.93 16.03 -43.47
N ASP A 66 -21.35 16.65 -42.37
CA ASP A 66 -21.44 18.11 -42.21
C ASP A 66 -20.11 18.75 -41.74
N ALA A 67 -19.19 17.96 -41.17
CA ALA A 67 -17.84 18.38 -40.80
C ALA A 67 -16.92 18.70 -42.01
N TRP A 68 -15.71 19.21 -41.75
CA TRP A 68 -14.78 19.65 -42.81
C TRP A 68 -14.04 18.50 -43.53
N HIS A 69 -14.01 18.55 -44.86
CA HIS A 69 -13.62 17.44 -45.74
C HIS A 69 -12.16 16.97 -45.58
N GLU A 70 -11.26 17.86 -45.17
CA GLU A 70 -9.84 17.60 -44.91
C GLU A 70 -9.64 16.59 -43.76
N VAL A 71 -10.58 16.58 -42.80
CA VAL A 71 -10.53 15.73 -41.60
C VAL A 71 -11.31 14.43 -41.79
N HIS A 72 -12.21 14.37 -42.78
CA HIS A 72 -13.12 13.23 -43.04
C HIS A 72 -12.39 11.89 -43.13
N GLY A 73 -11.26 11.82 -43.85
CA GLY A 73 -10.50 10.58 -44.02
C GLY A 73 -10.00 10.03 -42.69
N ARG A 74 -9.36 10.88 -41.89
CA ARG A 74 -8.74 10.51 -40.60
C ARG A 74 -9.78 10.18 -39.53
N ILE A 75 -10.93 10.85 -39.52
CA ILE A 75 -12.04 10.49 -38.60
C ILE A 75 -12.74 9.21 -39.07
N ARG A 76 -12.92 9.00 -40.38
CA ARG A 76 -13.45 7.75 -40.93
C ARG A 76 -12.56 6.54 -40.58
N GLU A 77 -11.23 6.70 -40.60
CA GLU A 77 -10.30 5.68 -40.11
C GLU A 77 -10.54 5.33 -38.62
N VAL A 78 -10.78 6.33 -37.77
CA VAL A 78 -11.12 6.12 -36.35
C VAL A 78 -12.47 5.42 -36.18
N MET A 79 -13.50 5.80 -36.94
CA MET A 79 -14.81 5.14 -36.93
C MET A 79 -14.75 3.69 -37.44
N LEU A 80 -13.93 3.41 -38.46
CA LEU A 80 -13.70 2.06 -38.95
C LEU A 80 -12.97 1.22 -37.90
N ALA A 81 -11.92 1.76 -37.28
CA ALA A 81 -11.21 1.08 -36.19
C ALA A 81 -12.12 0.80 -34.98
N GLN A 82 -13.02 1.71 -34.62
CA GLN A 82 -14.05 1.48 -33.60
C GLN A 82 -14.97 0.32 -34.00
N ALA A 83 -15.55 0.37 -35.21
CA ALA A 83 -16.45 -0.67 -35.71
C ALA A 83 -15.77 -2.04 -35.92
N ASP A 84 -14.47 -2.07 -36.18
CA ASP A 84 -13.67 -3.28 -36.22
C ASP A 84 -13.44 -3.84 -34.80
N THR A 85 -13.10 -2.99 -33.83
CA THR A 85 -12.92 -3.39 -32.43
C THR A 85 -14.23 -3.90 -31.82
N CYS A 86 -15.36 -3.19 -31.98
CA CYS A 86 -16.66 -3.66 -31.47
C CYS A 86 -17.05 -5.01 -32.08
N ARG A 87 -16.83 -5.22 -33.39
CA ARG A 87 -17.11 -6.51 -34.05
C ARG A 87 -16.20 -7.65 -33.57
N GLN A 88 -14.93 -7.36 -33.28
CA GLN A 88 -14.01 -8.34 -32.68
C GLN A 88 -14.47 -8.73 -31.28
N LEU A 89 -14.72 -7.74 -30.40
CA LEU A 89 -15.19 -7.97 -29.03
C LEU A 89 -16.54 -8.71 -28.99
N GLN A 90 -17.51 -8.33 -29.84
CA GLN A 90 -18.81 -9.03 -29.96
C GLN A 90 -18.64 -10.49 -30.42
N TRP A 91 -17.70 -10.77 -31.34
CA TRP A 91 -17.40 -12.15 -31.76
C TRP A 91 -16.72 -12.97 -30.66
N GLU A 92 -15.77 -12.38 -29.93
CA GLU A 92 -15.10 -13.05 -28.81
C GLU A 92 -16.04 -13.27 -27.63
N LEU A 93 -16.94 -12.33 -27.35
CA LEU A 93 -18.02 -12.47 -26.36
C LEU A 93 -18.97 -13.61 -26.74
N THR A 94 -19.43 -13.66 -28.00
CA THR A 94 -20.26 -14.78 -28.52
C THR A 94 -19.55 -16.14 -28.37
N ARG A 95 -18.22 -16.17 -28.55
CA ARG A 95 -17.39 -17.37 -28.36
C ARG A 95 -17.25 -17.75 -26.89
N LEU A 96 -17.12 -16.78 -25.98
CA LEU A 96 -17.09 -17.03 -24.54
C LEU A 96 -18.45 -17.48 -24.01
N ASP A 97 -19.55 -16.87 -24.44
CA ASP A 97 -20.90 -17.29 -24.05
C ASP A 97 -21.17 -18.76 -24.40
N ALA A 98 -20.78 -19.19 -25.60
CA ALA A 98 -20.84 -20.60 -26.00
C ALA A 98 -19.95 -21.52 -25.14
N ARG A 99 -18.78 -21.03 -24.66
CA ARG A 99 -17.94 -21.78 -23.70
C ARG A 99 -18.59 -21.84 -22.32
N CYS A 100 -19.11 -20.73 -21.81
CA CYS A 100 -19.81 -20.66 -20.52
C CYS A 100 -21.02 -21.59 -20.50
N GLU A 101 -21.88 -21.55 -21.52
CA GLU A 101 -22.98 -22.52 -21.63
C GLU A 101 -22.50 -23.98 -21.65
N GLN A 102 -21.38 -24.26 -22.33
CA GLN A 102 -20.82 -25.62 -22.38
C GLN A 102 -20.32 -26.05 -21.00
N LEU A 103 -19.53 -25.20 -20.32
CA LEU A 103 -18.99 -25.48 -19.00
C LEU A 103 -20.11 -25.64 -17.96
N THR A 104 -21.13 -24.79 -17.95
CA THR A 104 -22.31 -24.96 -17.09
C THR A 104 -23.04 -26.27 -17.37
N ARG A 105 -23.24 -26.64 -18.65
CA ARG A 105 -23.85 -27.93 -19.02
C ARG A 105 -23.02 -29.13 -18.58
N GLN A 106 -21.68 -29.03 -18.59
CA GLN A 106 -20.78 -30.07 -18.07
C GLN A 106 -20.83 -30.14 -16.53
N LEU A 107 -20.83 -28.98 -15.86
CA LEU A 107 -20.94 -28.86 -14.40
C LEU A 107 -22.27 -29.44 -13.88
N ASP A 108 -23.39 -29.14 -14.54
CA ASP A 108 -24.71 -29.72 -14.21
C ASP A 108 -24.72 -31.25 -14.35
N GLU A 109 -24.14 -31.80 -15.43
CA GLU A 109 -24.09 -33.25 -15.63
C GLU A 109 -23.19 -33.93 -14.59
N THR A 110 -22.01 -33.37 -14.32
CA THR A 110 -21.08 -33.94 -13.33
C THR A 110 -21.59 -33.77 -11.89
N ASN A 111 -22.29 -32.67 -11.57
CA ASN A 111 -23.02 -32.55 -10.30
C ASN A 111 -24.12 -33.62 -10.15
N LEU A 112 -24.88 -33.92 -11.21
CA LEU A 112 -25.87 -35.00 -11.17
C LEU A 112 -25.22 -36.39 -10.95
N ARG A 113 -24.04 -36.63 -11.53
CA ARG A 113 -23.23 -37.84 -11.29
C ARG A 113 -22.70 -37.87 -9.85
N PHE A 114 -22.17 -36.77 -9.34
CA PHE A 114 -21.69 -36.62 -7.96
C PHE A 114 -22.80 -36.87 -6.93
N GLU A 115 -23.96 -36.24 -7.10
CA GLU A 115 -25.12 -36.46 -6.21
C GLU A 115 -25.68 -37.88 -6.29
N LYS A 116 -25.55 -38.56 -7.43
CA LYS A 116 -25.81 -40.00 -7.49
C LYS A 116 -24.77 -40.77 -6.67
N ALA A 117 -23.47 -40.55 -6.91
CA ALA A 117 -22.39 -41.25 -6.21
C ALA A 117 -22.45 -41.04 -4.68
N ARG A 118 -22.85 -39.85 -4.22
CA ARG A 118 -23.09 -39.49 -2.81
C ARG A 118 -24.22 -40.30 -2.18
N ARG A 119 -25.37 -40.44 -2.87
CA ARG A 119 -26.49 -41.28 -2.42
C ARG A 119 -26.15 -42.77 -2.43
N ASP A 120 -25.46 -43.24 -3.46
CA ASP A 120 -24.99 -44.62 -3.57
C ASP A 120 -24.02 -44.96 -2.41
N LEU A 121 -23.08 -44.06 -2.09
CA LEU A 121 -22.17 -44.19 -0.94
C LEU A 121 -22.93 -44.22 0.40
N MET A 122 -23.95 -43.37 0.58
CA MET A 122 -24.74 -43.35 1.81
C MET A 122 -25.50 -44.67 2.01
N SER A 123 -26.07 -45.25 0.94
CA SER A 123 -26.78 -46.54 1.02
C SER A 123 -25.85 -47.73 1.27
N LYS A 124 -24.68 -47.77 0.62
CA LYS A 124 -23.60 -48.74 0.90
C LYS A 124 -23.12 -48.64 2.35
N THR A 125 -22.89 -47.42 2.85
CA THR A 125 -22.43 -47.16 4.22
C THR A 125 -23.47 -47.61 5.26
N GLY A 126 -24.76 -47.36 5.03
CA GLY A 126 -25.83 -47.86 5.91
C GLY A 126 -25.90 -49.39 5.95
N SER A 127 -25.73 -50.04 4.79
CA SER A 127 -25.68 -51.51 4.67
C SER A 127 -24.48 -52.11 5.42
N PHE A 128 -23.30 -51.51 5.26
CA PHE A 128 -22.09 -51.89 5.99
C PHE A 128 -22.21 -51.67 7.50
N GLN A 129 -22.76 -50.55 7.97
CA GLN A 129 -23.02 -50.32 9.39
C GLN A 129 -23.98 -51.35 9.98
N LYS A 130 -24.95 -51.85 9.19
CA LYS A 130 -25.81 -52.95 9.59
C LYS A 130 -25.00 -54.26 9.72
N THR A 131 -24.21 -54.63 8.70
CA THR A 131 -23.33 -55.81 8.77
C THR A 131 -22.38 -55.76 9.97
N LEU A 132 -21.74 -54.61 10.25
CA LEU A 132 -20.85 -54.44 11.41
C LEU A 132 -21.54 -54.65 12.77
N ARG A 133 -22.87 -54.51 12.86
CA ARG A 133 -23.67 -54.77 14.08
C ARG A 133 -24.16 -56.20 14.16
N GLU A 134 -24.35 -56.86 13.02
CA GLU A 134 -24.87 -58.22 12.91
C GLU A 134 -23.76 -59.30 12.85
N ASP A 135 -22.51 -58.91 12.59
CA ASP A 135 -21.35 -59.80 12.47
C ASP A 135 -20.83 -60.31 13.85
N PRO A 136 -20.91 -61.63 14.13
CA PRO A 136 -20.43 -62.21 15.38
C PRO A 136 -18.89 -62.32 15.47
N GLU A 137 -18.15 -62.32 14.36
CA GLU A 137 -16.67 -62.28 14.36
C GLU A 137 -16.20 -60.94 14.95
N ILE A 138 -16.80 -59.84 14.49
CA ILE A 138 -16.50 -58.46 14.90
C ILE A 138 -16.95 -58.21 16.35
N ALA A 139 -18.14 -58.68 16.74
CA ALA A 139 -18.62 -58.57 18.13
C ALA A 139 -17.74 -59.37 19.11
N ARG A 140 -17.25 -60.54 18.71
CA ARG A 140 -16.30 -61.34 19.52
C ARG A 140 -14.93 -60.65 19.63
N LEU A 141 -14.44 -60.06 18.54
CA LEU A 141 -13.15 -59.37 18.53
C LEU A 141 -13.18 -58.11 19.41
N SER A 142 -14.23 -57.29 19.33
CA SER A 142 -14.36 -56.09 20.18
C SER A 142 -14.47 -56.46 21.68
N ALA A 143 -15.26 -57.50 22.01
CA ALA A 143 -15.31 -58.03 23.38
C ALA A 143 -13.92 -58.48 23.88
N ALA A 144 -13.20 -59.27 23.07
CA ALA A 144 -11.85 -59.73 23.40
C ALA A 144 -10.84 -58.58 23.57
N ILE A 145 -10.96 -57.50 22.79
CA ILE A 145 -10.13 -56.29 22.93
C ILE A 145 -10.41 -55.61 24.27
N THR A 146 -11.69 -55.39 24.64
CA THR A 146 -12.03 -54.75 25.93
C THR A 146 -11.59 -55.57 27.15
N GLU A 147 -11.56 -56.90 27.04
CA GLU A 147 -11.09 -57.74 28.13
C GLU A 147 -9.55 -57.74 28.25
N VAL A 148 -8.83 -57.81 27.11
CA VAL A 148 -7.36 -57.67 27.12
C VAL A 148 -6.93 -56.28 27.57
N ASP A 149 -7.71 -55.23 27.28
CA ASP A 149 -7.45 -53.87 27.79
C ASP A 149 -7.57 -53.79 29.31
N ARG A 150 -8.69 -54.26 29.91
CA ARG A 150 -8.82 -54.39 31.38
C ARG A 150 -7.65 -55.18 31.98
N GLU A 151 -7.35 -56.33 31.38
CA GLU A 151 -6.24 -57.21 31.78
C GLU A 151 -4.85 -56.52 31.71
N VAL A 152 -4.68 -55.48 30.87
CA VAL A 152 -3.47 -54.64 30.76
C VAL A 152 -3.50 -53.53 31.80
N GLN A 153 -4.62 -52.83 31.99
CA GLN A 153 -4.76 -51.78 33.01
C GLN A 153 -4.52 -52.32 34.43
N TYR A 154 -5.14 -53.44 34.78
CA TYR A 154 -4.86 -54.13 36.05
C TYR A 154 -3.38 -54.54 36.19
N GLY A 155 -2.73 -54.90 35.08
CA GLY A 155 -1.30 -55.19 35.05
C GLY A 155 -0.45 -53.94 35.34
N ILE A 156 -0.77 -52.81 34.72
CA ILE A 156 -0.08 -51.53 34.91
C ILE A 156 -0.21 -51.06 36.36
N THR A 157 -1.43 -51.00 36.92
CA THR A 157 -1.62 -50.61 38.32
C THR A 157 -0.94 -51.59 39.28
N SER A 158 -0.91 -52.88 38.98
CA SER A 158 -0.15 -53.87 39.76
C SER A 158 1.37 -53.65 39.67
N LEU A 159 1.90 -53.19 38.54
CA LEU A 159 3.32 -52.85 38.37
C LEU A 159 3.66 -51.56 39.14
N GLU A 160 2.79 -50.56 39.10
CA GLU A 160 2.94 -49.30 39.84
C GLU A 160 2.97 -49.55 41.35
N MET A 161 2.03 -50.34 41.87
CA MET A 161 2.02 -50.73 43.29
C MET A 161 3.29 -51.52 43.67
N VAL A 162 3.65 -52.57 42.93
CA VAL A 162 4.81 -53.41 43.27
C VAL A 162 6.14 -52.66 43.12
N THR A 163 6.25 -51.70 42.19
CA THR A 163 7.46 -50.86 42.06
C THR A 163 7.50 -49.71 43.07
N ALA A 164 6.38 -49.26 43.62
CA ALA A 164 6.35 -48.36 44.77
C ALA A 164 6.79 -49.11 46.05
N ASP A 165 6.17 -50.26 46.32
CA ASP A 165 6.53 -51.18 47.41
C ASP A 165 8.02 -51.54 47.39
N ALA A 166 8.58 -51.85 46.22
CA ALA A 166 9.99 -52.15 46.07
C ALA A 166 10.89 -50.95 46.38
N LYS A 167 10.54 -49.74 45.93
CA LYS A 167 11.31 -48.51 46.24
C LYS A 167 11.28 -48.15 47.72
N GLU A 168 10.17 -48.40 48.40
CA GLU A 168 10.02 -48.17 49.84
C GLU A 168 10.82 -49.20 50.65
N LYS A 169 10.75 -50.49 50.29
CA LYS A 169 11.16 -51.59 51.17
C LYS A 169 12.53 -52.21 50.84
N LEU A 170 13.06 -52.06 49.62
CA LEU A 170 14.40 -52.55 49.28
C LEU A 170 15.53 -51.90 50.12
N PRO A 171 15.55 -50.57 50.38
CA PRO A 171 16.60 -49.94 51.17
C PRO A 171 16.76 -50.55 52.57
N ASP A 172 15.65 -50.80 53.28
CA ASP A 172 15.64 -51.41 54.62
C ASP A 172 16.35 -52.78 54.66
N PHE A 173 16.26 -53.56 53.57
CA PHE A 173 16.96 -54.85 53.46
C PHE A 173 18.43 -54.68 53.05
N GLU A 174 18.77 -53.66 52.24
CA GLU A 174 20.13 -53.44 51.73
C GLU A 174 21.05 -52.71 52.72
N GLU A 175 20.48 -51.87 53.60
CA GLU A 175 21.17 -51.29 54.76
C GLU A 175 21.38 -52.31 55.90
N CYS A 176 20.64 -53.42 55.91
CA CYS A 176 20.75 -54.45 56.95
C CYS A 176 21.99 -55.35 56.77
N ASP A 177 23.10 -54.99 57.42
CA ASP A 177 24.36 -55.76 57.43
C ASP A 177 24.19 -57.27 57.65
N LEU A 178 23.31 -57.67 58.57
CA LEU A 178 23.07 -59.09 58.90
C LEU A 178 22.33 -59.84 57.78
N PHE A 179 21.44 -59.16 57.05
CA PHE A 179 20.75 -59.72 55.89
C PHE A 179 21.72 -59.87 54.71
N ARG A 180 22.48 -58.80 54.42
CA ARG A 180 23.54 -58.80 53.41
C ARG A 180 24.55 -59.93 53.64
N TYR A 181 25.09 -60.05 54.86
CA TYR A 181 26.07 -61.11 55.21
C TYR A 181 25.53 -62.52 54.91
N LEU A 182 24.33 -62.86 55.38
CA LEU A 182 23.75 -64.19 55.13
C LEU A 182 23.51 -64.47 53.65
N ARG A 183 23.13 -63.43 52.88
CA ARG A 183 22.90 -63.52 51.44
C ARG A 183 24.20 -63.67 50.64
N GLU A 184 25.27 -62.97 51.04
CA GLU A 184 26.63 -63.14 50.49
C GLU A 184 27.18 -64.55 50.73
N GLN A 185 26.92 -65.14 51.91
CA GLN A 185 27.25 -66.55 52.18
C GLN A 185 26.35 -67.55 51.43
N ARG A 186 25.34 -67.07 50.68
CA ARG A 186 24.29 -67.87 50.01
C ARG A 186 23.51 -68.78 50.97
N TYR A 187 23.31 -68.34 52.22
CA TYR A 187 22.58 -69.12 53.24
C TYR A 187 21.18 -69.50 52.73
N GLY A 188 20.75 -70.74 53.02
CA GLY A 188 19.47 -71.30 52.54
C GLY A 188 19.51 -71.93 51.14
N THR A 189 20.47 -71.55 50.28
CA THR A 189 20.62 -72.12 48.94
C THR A 189 21.35 -73.49 48.96
N PRO A 190 21.23 -74.33 47.92
CA PRO A 190 22.04 -75.54 47.77
C PRO A 190 23.55 -75.29 47.57
N GLU A 191 23.97 -74.03 47.38
CA GLU A 191 25.38 -73.64 47.17
C GLU A 191 26.07 -73.19 48.48
N TYR A 192 25.38 -73.26 49.62
CA TYR A 192 25.89 -72.89 50.92
C TYR A 192 26.96 -73.88 51.43
N ASN A 193 28.23 -73.47 51.36
CA ASN A 193 29.39 -74.34 51.62
C ASN A 193 29.97 -74.23 53.05
N GLN A 194 29.41 -73.42 53.95
CA GLN A 194 29.98 -73.23 55.30
C GLN A 194 29.72 -74.44 56.23
N THR A 195 30.76 -74.86 56.95
CA THR A 195 30.77 -76.08 57.77
C THR A 195 31.15 -75.81 59.22
N GLY A 196 30.38 -76.31 60.19
CA GLY A 196 30.79 -76.32 61.59
C GLY A 196 30.16 -75.23 62.46
N PHE A 197 30.99 -74.34 63.00
CA PHE A 197 30.61 -73.33 64.00
C PHE A 197 29.90 -72.14 63.35
N GLU A 198 30.43 -71.73 62.21
CA GLU A 198 29.95 -70.74 61.25
C GLU A 198 28.47 -71.03 60.93
N ARG A 199 28.16 -72.25 60.48
CA ARG A 199 26.78 -72.70 60.19
C ARG A 199 25.83 -72.70 61.39
N ARG A 200 26.35 -72.71 62.62
CA ARG A 200 25.55 -72.60 63.85
C ARG A 200 25.28 -71.14 64.20
N TRP A 201 26.20 -70.22 63.91
CA TRP A 201 25.98 -68.77 64.02
C TRP A 201 25.05 -68.25 62.93
N ASP A 202 25.30 -68.60 61.66
CA ASP A 202 24.46 -68.19 60.54
C ASP A 202 23.00 -68.59 60.77
N ARG A 203 22.76 -69.82 61.27
CA ARG A 203 21.41 -70.29 61.63
C ARG A 203 20.77 -69.54 62.81
N TRP A 204 21.57 -69.00 63.72
CA TRP A 204 21.06 -68.18 64.82
C TRP A 204 20.71 -66.77 64.33
N ILE A 205 21.57 -66.14 63.52
CA ILE A 205 21.31 -64.85 62.87
C ILE A 205 20.07 -64.96 61.96
N ALA A 206 19.98 -66.02 61.15
CA ALA A 206 18.86 -66.27 60.24
C ALA A 206 17.52 -66.37 60.99
N LYS A 207 17.51 -66.96 62.19
CA LYS A 207 16.31 -66.99 63.05
C LYS A 207 16.03 -65.65 63.74
N LEU A 208 17.04 -64.85 64.02
CA LEU A 208 16.90 -63.54 64.66
C LEU A 208 16.26 -62.52 63.71
N ILE A 209 16.66 -62.52 62.42
CA ILE A 209 16.12 -61.59 61.40
C ILE A 209 15.01 -62.21 60.52
N ASN A 210 14.55 -63.43 60.86
CA ASN A 210 13.59 -64.21 60.06
C ASN A 210 13.97 -64.32 58.56
N PHE A 211 15.24 -64.62 58.31
CA PHE A 211 15.89 -64.54 56.99
C PHE A 211 15.14 -65.30 55.89
N ASP A 212 14.58 -66.47 56.18
CA ASP A 212 13.84 -67.27 55.18
C ASP A 212 12.63 -66.50 54.63
N SER A 213 11.95 -65.71 55.47
CA SER A 213 10.83 -64.84 55.07
C SER A 213 11.28 -63.52 54.47
N ALA A 214 12.40 -62.96 54.96
CA ALA A 214 12.96 -61.70 54.45
C ALA A 214 13.53 -61.89 53.03
N ASN A 215 14.26 -62.98 52.79
CA ASN A 215 14.86 -63.28 51.50
C ASN A 215 13.79 -63.55 50.43
N ALA A 216 12.74 -64.32 50.75
CA ALA A 216 11.61 -64.52 49.85
C ALA A 216 10.86 -63.19 49.54
N SER A 217 10.79 -62.27 50.50
CA SER A 217 10.20 -60.93 50.29
C SER A 217 11.08 -60.06 49.40
N TYR A 218 12.41 -60.08 49.60
CA TYR A 218 13.38 -59.37 48.77
C TYR A 218 13.38 -59.91 47.33
N GLU A 219 13.40 -61.24 47.16
CA GLU A 219 13.33 -61.90 45.85
C GLU A 219 12.04 -61.53 45.12
N TYR A 220 10.89 -61.54 45.80
CA TYR A 220 9.63 -61.05 45.23
C TYR A 220 9.72 -59.58 44.79
N LEU A 221 10.21 -58.67 45.63
CA LEU A 221 10.33 -57.24 45.28
C LEU A 221 11.33 -56.98 44.13
N THR A 222 12.30 -57.87 43.95
CA THR A 222 13.30 -57.79 42.86
C THR A 222 12.77 -58.37 41.54
N GLU A 223 12.12 -59.54 41.57
CA GLU A 223 11.73 -60.30 40.37
C GLU A 223 10.30 -60.03 39.88
N ALA A 224 9.39 -59.63 40.77
CA ALA A 224 8.00 -59.35 40.41
C ALA A 224 7.85 -58.16 39.43
N PRO A 225 8.57 -57.01 39.57
CA PRO A 225 8.49 -55.94 38.58
C PRO A 225 8.84 -56.39 37.16
N ALA A 226 9.91 -57.16 37.01
CA ALA A 226 10.33 -57.71 35.72
C ALA A 226 9.25 -58.66 35.17
N SER A 227 8.80 -59.60 35.98
CA SER A 227 7.79 -60.61 35.63
C SER A 227 6.44 -60.00 35.21
N ILE A 228 5.97 -58.97 35.93
CA ILE A 228 4.74 -58.23 35.61
C ILE A 228 4.94 -57.42 34.32
N SER A 229 6.09 -56.76 34.14
CA SER A 229 6.38 -56.01 32.89
C SER A 229 6.38 -56.90 31.64
N ASP A 230 6.89 -58.13 31.78
CA ASP A 230 6.90 -59.14 30.72
C ASP A 230 5.50 -59.68 30.41
N LEU A 231 4.65 -59.82 31.44
CA LEU A 231 3.24 -60.16 31.29
C LEU A 231 2.47 -59.04 30.57
N ILE A 232 2.65 -57.78 30.97
CA ILE A 232 2.06 -56.61 30.29
C ILE A 232 2.50 -56.59 28.82
N ARG A 233 3.80 -56.77 28.52
CA ARG A 233 4.32 -56.79 27.14
C ARG A 233 3.67 -57.88 26.28
N LYS A 234 3.47 -59.08 26.84
CA LYS A 234 2.77 -60.20 26.18
C LYS A 234 1.29 -59.86 25.91
N LYS A 235 0.60 -59.23 26.87
CA LYS A 235 -0.81 -58.81 26.70
C LYS A 235 -0.96 -57.66 25.69
N GLN A 236 -0.06 -56.68 25.71
CA GLN A 236 0.00 -55.60 24.71
C GLN A 236 0.27 -56.12 23.29
N ALA A 237 1.10 -57.16 23.13
CA ALA A 237 1.29 -57.83 21.85
C ALA A 237 -0.01 -58.53 21.36
N ARG A 238 -0.71 -59.25 22.26
CA ARG A 238 -2.03 -59.84 21.97
C ARG A 238 -3.08 -58.79 21.62
N TYR A 239 -3.10 -57.66 22.31
CA TYR A 239 -3.99 -56.51 22.02
C TYR A 239 -3.77 -55.97 20.60
N LYS A 240 -2.51 -55.75 20.20
CA LYS A 240 -2.17 -55.32 18.82
C LYS A 240 -2.59 -56.35 17.77
N GLN A 241 -2.42 -57.66 18.04
CA GLN A 241 -2.91 -58.72 17.15
C GLN A 241 -4.44 -58.72 17.01
N LEU A 242 -5.18 -58.47 18.09
CA LEU A 242 -6.64 -58.37 18.07
C LEU A 242 -7.13 -57.12 17.32
N LEU A 243 -6.43 -55.98 17.43
CA LEU A 243 -6.72 -54.78 16.62
C LEU A 243 -6.56 -55.07 15.12
N VAL A 244 -5.42 -55.64 14.71
CA VAL A 244 -5.20 -56.00 13.29
C VAL A 244 -6.24 -57.02 12.79
N ALA A 245 -6.68 -57.96 13.63
CA ALA A 245 -7.78 -58.87 13.30
C ALA A 245 -9.12 -58.15 13.14
N LEU A 246 -9.43 -57.15 13.98
CA LEU A 246 -10.63 -56.33 13.88
C LEU A 246 -10.60 -55.41 12.63
N GLU A 247 -9.45 -54.81 12.33
CA GLU A 247 -9.23 -53.97 11.16
C GLU A 247 -9.37 -54.79 9.86
N THR A 248 -8.77 -55.97 9.79
CA THR A 248 -8.91 -56.87 8.63
C THR A 248 -10.30 -57.50 8.51
N ALA A 249 -11.06 -57.65 9.60
CA ALA A 249 -12.49 -57.98 9.53
C ALA A 249 -13.33 -56.82 8.95
N ARG A 250 -13.10 -55.59 9.44
CA ARG A 250 -13.77 -54.38 8.93
C ARG A 250 -13.42 -54.09 7.46
N ALA A 251 -12.17 -54.31 7.05
CA ALA A 251 -11.73 -54.14 5.66
C ALA A 251 -12.42 -55.14 4.73
N ARG A 252 -12.46 -56.44 5.08
CA ARG A 252 -13.24 -57.46 4.34
C ARG A 252 -14.70 -57.05 4.16
N ALA A 253 -15.34 -56.52 5.21
CA ALA A 253 -16.72 -56.06 5.14
C ALA A 253 -16.88 -54.78 4.27
N ALA A 254 -15.93 -53.85 4.30
CA ALA A 254 -15.97 -52.62 3.49
C ALA A 254 -15.76 -52.91 1.98
N GLU A 255 -14.91 -53.89 1.67
CA GLU A 255 -14.68 -54.43 0.33
C GLU A 255 -15.94 -55.12 -0.22
N GLN A 256 -16.59 -55.99 0.58
CA GLN A 256 -17.85 -56.65 0.22
C GLN A 256 -18.99 -55.68 -0.11
N HIS A 257 -19.06 -54.53 0.57
CA HIS A 257 -20.06 -53.47 0.28
C HIS A 257 -19.59 -52.47 -0.79
N GLY A 258 -18.38 -52.62 -1.35
CA GLY A 258 -17.84 -51.75 -2.39
C GLY A 258 -17.75 -50.28 -1.99
N ILE A 259 -17.43 -50.00 -0.72
CA ILE A 259 -17.42 -48.64 -0.17
C ILE A 259 -16.21 -47.85 -0.66
N GLU A 260 -15.02 -48.45 -0.68
CA GLU A 260 -13.80 -47.72 -1.05
C GLU A 260 -13.81 -47.29 -2.53
N GLU A 261 -14.28 -48.17 -3.43
CA GLU A 261 -14.52 -47.84 -4.84
C GLU A 261 -15.52 -46.67 -4.99
N GLN A 262 -16.62 -46.70 -4.22
CA GLN A 262 -17.63 -45.63 -4.25
C GLN A 262 -17.10 -44.29 -3.71
N THR A 263 -16.26 -44.34 -2.68
CA THR A 263 -15.58 -43.16 -2.12
C THR A 263 -14.62 -42.56 -3.14
N ARG A 264 -13.77 -43.37 -3.77
CA ARG A 264 -12.86 -42.93 -4.84
C ARG A 264 -13.62 -42.29 -6.02
N LEU A 265 -14.75 -42.88 -6.43
CA LEU A 265 -15.61 -42.30 -7.49
C LEU A 265 -16.25 -40.97 -7.06
N ARG A 266 -16.72 -40.85 -5.81
CA ARG A 266 -17.21 -39.57 -5.25
C ARG A 266 -16.12 -38.51 -5.30
N ASP A 267 -14.90 -38.87 -4.91
CA ASP A 267 -13.79 -37.92 -4.76
C ASP A 267 -13.27 -37.44 -6.12
N GLN A 268 -13.15 -38.35 -7.09
CA GLN A 268 -12.87 -38.00 -8.49
C GLN A 268 -13.93 -37.05 -9.08
N LEU A 269 -15.21 -37.29 -8.80
CA LEU A 269 -16.29 -36.39 -9.24
C LEU A 269 -16.31 -35.06 -8.48
N ALA A 270 -15.81 -35.01 -7.23
CA ALA A 270 -15.66 -33.75 -6.49
C ALA A 270 -14.51 -32.89 -7.07
N GLU A 271 -13.37 -33.51 -7.38
CA GLU A 271 -12.25 -32.86 -8.07
C GLU A 271 -12.67 -32.35 -9.48
N GLU A 272 -13.48 -33.13 -10.20
CA GLU A 272 -14.05 -32.74 -11.50
C GLU A 272 -15.00 -31.53 -11.35
N VAL A 273 -15.93 -31.55 -10.39
CA VAL A 273 -16.83 -30.41 -10.08
C VAL A 273 -16.02 -29.16 -9.72
N GLU A 274 -15.08 -29.24 -8.79
CA GLU A 274 -14.27 -28.08 -8.37
C GLU A 274 -13.45 -27.50 -9.55
N SER A 275 -12.97 -28.36 -10.47
CA SER A 275 -12.29 -27.91 -11.69
C SER A 275 -13.22 -27.17 -12.65
N LEU A 276 -14.45 -27.66 -12.83
CA LEU A 276 -15.46 -27.03 -13.68
C LEU A 276 -16.01 -25.73 -13.07
N GLU A 277 -16.17 -25.65 -11.76
CA GLU A 277 -16.54 -24.40 -11.06
C GLU A 277 -15.44 -23.32 -11.21
N ARG A 278 -14.16 -23.71 -11.15
CA ARG A 278 -13.04 -22.81 -11.43
C ARG A 278 -13.01 -22.34 -12.89
N GLU A 279 -13.23 -23.23 -13.87
CA GLU A 279 -13.33 -22.81 -15.28
C GLU A 279 -14.58 -21.95 -15.56
N CYS A 280 -15.73 -22.25 -14.95
CA CYS A 280 -16.95 -21.44 -15.06
C CYS A 280 -16.74 -20.02 -14.52
N THR A 281 -16.09 -19.89 -13.36
CA THR A 281 -15.84 -18.57 -12.73
C THR A 281 -14.79 -17.77 -13.49
N GLU A 282 -13.73 -18.39 -14.01
CA GLU A 282 -12.76 -17.75 -14.91
C GLU A 282 -13.42 -17.27 -16.22
N ALA A 283 -14.19 -18.14 -16.89
CA ALA A 283 -14.87 -17.77 -18.14
C ALA A 283 -15.94 -16.68 -17.95
N THR A 284 -16.63 -16.66 -16.80
CA THR A 284 -17.58 -15.59 -16.45
C THR A 284 -16.87 -14.27 -16.16
N TRP A 285 -15.69 -14.31 -15.55
CA TRP A 285 -14.84 -13.14 -15.32
C TRP A 285 -14.32 -12.56 -16.65
N ASP A 286 -13.76 -13.41 -17.53
CA ASP A 286 -13.32 -13.01 -18.88
C ASP A 286 -14.45 -12.39 -19.70
N ARG A 287 -15.66 -12.98 -19.65
CA ARG A 287 -16.87 -12.43 -20.26
C ARG A 287 -17.13 -11.01 -19.76
N SER A 288 -17.12 -10.79 -18.44
CA SER A 288 -17.39 -9.46 -17.85
C SER A 288 -16.34 -8.40 -18.23
N ILE A 289 -15.09 -8.80 -18.47
CA ILE A 289 -14.04 -7.92 -19.00
C ILE A 289 -14.38 -7.54 -20.45
N LEU A 290 -14.71 -8.49 -21.32
CA LEU A 290 -15.06 -8.21 -22.71
C LEU A 290 -16.35 -7.36 -22.84
N GLU A 291 -17.33 -7.55 -21.95
CA GLU A 291 -18.52 -6.70 -21.85
C GLU A 291 -18.15 -5.25 -21.50
N ALA A 292 -17.26 -5.05 -20.52
CA ALA A 292 -16.79 -3.70 -20.14
C ALA A 292 -15.92 -3.05 -21.23
N ASP A 293 -15.05 -3.81 -21.91
CA ASP A 293 -14.24 -3.32 -23.03
C ASP A 293 -15.11 -2.97 -24.25
N LEU A 294 -16.18 -3.73 -24.50
CA LEU A 294 -17.17 -3.45 -25.53
C LEU A 294 -17.95 -2.17 -25.20
N GLN A 295 -18.45 -2.04 -23.97
CA GLN A 295 -19.12 -0.81 -23.51
C GLN A 295 -18.18 0.42 -23.61
N SER A 296 -16.89 0.27 -23.29
CA SER A 296 -15.86 1.29 -23.47
C SER A 296 -15.52 1.60 -24.94
N ALA A 297 -15.78 0.67 -25.86
CA ALA A 297 -15.61 0.87 -27.29
C ALA A 297 -16.86 1.47 -27.96
N GLU A 298 -18.06 1.19 -27.45
CA GLU A 298 -19.34 1.71 -27.93
C GLU A 298 -19.72 3.07 -27.32
N ASP A 299 -19.07 3.51 -26.23
CA ASP A 299 -19.28 4.83 -25.62
C ASP A 299 -19.07 5.98 -26.62
N ILE A 300 -20.13 6.79 -26.78
CA ILE A 300 -20.21 7.97 -27.66
C ILE A 300 -19.14 9.02 -27.30
N ASN A 301 -18.74 9.12 -26.03
CA ASN A 301 -17.70 10.04 -25.57
C ASN A 301 -16.35 9.34 -25.28
N GLY A 302 -16.23 8.05 -25.60
CA GLY A 302 -15.10 7.22 -25.21
C GLY A 302 -13.81 7.46 -26.02
N LYS A 303 -12.86 6.53 -25.86
CA LYS A 303 -11.49 6.57 -26.44
C LYS A 303 -11.42 6.90 -27.94
N TYR A 304 -12.43 6.53 -28.72
CA TYR A 304 -12.51 6.83 -30.16
C TYR A 304 -13.00 8.27 -30.44
N TYR A 305 -13.92 8.80 -29.64
CA TYR A 305 -14.35 10.19 -29.72
C TYR A 305 -13.24 11.15 -29.30
N GLU A 306 -12.55 10.89 -28.18
CA GLU A 306 -11.37 11.68 -27.78
C GLU A 306 -10.29 11.70 -28.86
N ARG A 307 -10.06 10.55 -29.51
CA ARG A 307 -9.12 10.44 -30.64
C ARG A 307 -9.58 11.24 -31.86
N ALA A 308 -10.85 11.18 -32.24
CA ALA A 308 -11.40 11.99 -33.34
C ALA A 308 -11.34 13.50 -33.02
N LEU A 309 -11.68 13.87 -31.79
CA LEU A 309 -11.63 15.25 -31.29
C LEU A 309 -10.19 15.79 -31.28
N SER A 310 -9.20 14.98 -30.88
CA SER A 310 -7.78 15.39 -30.94
C SER A 310 -7.29 15.61 -32.37
N ILE A 311 -7.71 14.76 -33.32
CA ILE A 311 -7.41 14.91 -34.75
C ILE A 311 -8.01 16.22 -35.31
N TYR A 312 -9.26 16.53 -34.95
CA TYR A 312 -9.92 17.77 -35.37
C TYR A 312 -9.31 19.00 -34.71
N THR A 313 -9.01 18.94 -33.40
CA THR A 313 -8.36 20.02 -32.65
C THR A 313 -6.97 20.33 -33.22
N GLU A 314 -6.19 19.32 -33.63
CA GLU A 314 -4.88 19.54 -34.24
C GLU A 314 -5.00 20.13 -35.65
N PHE A 315 -6.03 19.75 -36.42
CA PHE A 315 -6.32 20.41 -37.70
C PHE A 315 -6.63 21.91 -37.50
N LEU A 316 -7.48 22.25 -36.51
CA LEU A 316 -7.83 23.64 -36.18
C LEU A 316 -6.60 24.45 -35.74
N LYS A 317 -5.66 23.87 -34.96
CA LYS A 317 -4.39 24.52 -34.60
C LYS A 317 -3.46 24.75 -35.80
N SER A 318 -3.51 23.87 -36.80
CA SER A 318 -2.70 23.96 -38.02
C SER A 318 -3.30 24.90 -39.09
N SER A 319 -4.57 25.29 -38.90
CA SER A 319 -5.29 26.23 -39.76
C SER A 319 -4.95 27.68 -39.41
N GLU A 320 -4.88 28.55 -40.41
CA GLU A 320 -4.62 29.98 -40.18
C GLU A 320 -5.86 30.67 -39.58
N PRO A 321 -5.72 31.62 -38.62
CA PRO A 321 -6.87 32.20 -37.93
C PRO A 321 -7.91 32.85 -38.84
N ASP A 322 -7.51 33.43 -39.96
CA ASP A 322 -8.43 34.03 -40.93
C ASP A 322 -9.18 32.98 -41.76
N THR A 323 -8.58 31.81 -42.00
CA THR A 323 -9.27 30.66 -42.62
C THR A 323 -10.42 30.17 -41.73
N LEU A 324 -10.22 30.13 -40.41
CA LEU A 324 -11.26 29.74 -39.45
C LEU A 324 -12.47 30.70 -39.48
N VAL A 325 -12.24 31.99 -39.74
CA VAL A 325 -13.30 33.01 -39.85
C VAL A 325 -14.10 32.85 -41.14
N ILE A 326 -13.44 32.50 -42.24
CA ILE A 326 -14.12 32.21 -43.51
C ILE A 326 -15.03 30.99 -43.34
N TYR A 327 -14.58 29.94 -42.64
CA TYR A 327 -15.42 28.77 -42.35
C TYR A 327 -16.55 29.05 -41.36
N ALA A 328 -16.30 29.81 -40.28
CA ALA A 328 -17.37 30.20 -39.34
C ALA A 328 -18.50 30.99 -40.04
N ALA A 329 -18.14 31.94 -40.89
CA ALA A 329 -19.09 32.71 -41.70
C ALA A 329 -19.80 31.90 -42.82
N CYS A 330 -19.43 30.62 -43.00
CA CYS A 330 -20.14 29.67 -43.87
C CYS A 330 -21.08 28.73 -43.09
N THR A 331 -21.11 28.81 -41.75
CA THR A 331 -21.96 28.01 -40.86
C THR A 331 -23.13 28.86 -40.35
N GLU A 332 -24.32 28.28 -40.14
CA GLU A 332 -25.50 29.03 -39.68
C GLU A 332 -25.51 29.34 -38.16
N SER A 333 -24.46 28.93 -37.42
CA SER A 333 -24.40 29.00 -35.95
C SER A 333 -23.55 30.19 -35.46
N PRO A 334 -24.09 31.08 -34.60
CA PRO A 334 -23.38 32.27 -34.12
C PRO A 334 -22.36 31.97 -33.01
N LEU A 335 -22.35 30.75 -32.45
CA LEU A 335 -21.40 30.34 -31.42
C LEU A 335 -19.97 30.20 -31.99
N ASP A 336 -19.89 29.79 -33.25
CA ASP A 336 -18.70 29.53 -34.04
C ASP A 336 -17.91 30.82 -34.27
N ASP A 337 -18.63 31.89 -34.64
CA ASP A 337 -18.12 33.25 -34.77
C ASP A 337 -17.59 33.78 -33.43
N GLU A 338 -18.29 33.56 -32.32
CA GLU A 338 -17.81 33.97 -30.99
C GLU A 338 -16.51 33.26 -30.63
N ILE A 339 -16.43 31.93 -30.84
CA ILE A 339 -15.23 31.15 -30.55
C ILE A 339 -14.07 31.56 -31.48
N CYS A 340 -14.32 31.81 -32.76
CA CYS A 340 -13.30 32.28 -33.71
C CYS A 340 -12.85 33.73 -33.44
N ALA A 341 -13.73 34.59 -32.94
CA ALA A 341 -13.35 35.92 -32.43
C ALA A 341 -12.51 35.81 -31.15
N ARG A 342 -12.86 34.91 -30.22
CA ARG A 342 -12.09 34.63 -29.00
C ARG A 342 -10.69 34.09 -29.31
N ILE A 343 -10.56 33.19 -30.27
CA ILE A 343 -9.27 32.64 -30.72
C ILE A 343 -8.37 33.76 -31.27
N ARG A 344 -8.91 34.67 -32.09
CA ARG A 344 -8.17 35.84 -32.61
C ARG A 344 -7.75 36.82 -31.52
N SER A 345 -8.61 37.10 -30.53
CA SER A 345 -8.23 37.92 -29.35
C SER A 345 -7.03 37.31 -28.62
N LEU A 346 -7.14 36.02 -28.25
CA LEU A 346 -6.08 35.31 -27.53
C LEU A 346 -4.78 35.21 -28.34
N GLN A 347 -4.86 35.10 -29.66
CA GLN A 347 -3.70 35.13 -30.55
C GLN A 347 -2.98 36.49 -30.48
N SER A 348 -3.71 37.60 -30.60
CA SER A 348 -3.13 38.95 -30.50
C SER A 348 -2.57 39.23 -29.10
N GLU A 349 -3.25 38.80 -28.04
CA GLU A 349 -2.75 38.87 -26.66
C GLU A 349 -1.41 38.14 -26.49
N ILE A 350 -1.26 36.95 -27.07
CA ILE A 350 0.00 36.17 -27.08
C ILE A 350 1.10 36.87 -27.88
N GLU A 351 0.76 37.49 -29.02
CA GLU A 351 1.72 38.21 -29.87
C GLU A 351 2.23 39.49 -29.22
N ASN A 352 1.36 40.24 -28.54
CA ASN A 352 1.73 41.44 -27.79
C ASN A 352 2.66 41.11 -26.61
N GLU A 353 2.31 40.12 -25.77
CA GLU A 353 3.18 39.69 -24.65
C GLU A 353 4.55 39.15 -25.14
N ARG A 354 4.60 38.56 -26.33
CA ARG A 354 5.86 38.15 -26.98
C ARG A 354 6.68 39.32 -27.49
N ALA A 355 6.04 40.33 -28.10
CA ALA A 355 6.72 41.55 -28.54
C ALA A 355 7.32 42.31 -27.34
N ASP A 356 6.55 42.46 -26.26
CA ASP A 356 7.02 43.04 -25.00
C ASP A 356 8.17 42.22 -24.39
N SER A 357 8.09 40.88 -24.43
CA SER A 357 9.17 40.00 -23.97
C SER A 357 10.49 40.20 -24.73
N VAL A 358 10.42 40.44 -26.05
CA VAL A 358 11.58 40.77 -26.89
C VAL A 358 12.13 42.17 -26.56
N ALA A 359 11.28 43.19 -26.49
CA ALA A 359 11.69 44.55 -26.13
C ALA A 359 12.33 44.60 -24.72
N HIS A 360 11.78 43.84 -23.76
CA HIS A 360 12.36 43.66 -22.43
C HIS A 360 13.73 42.98 -22.48
N ALA A 361 13.93 41.99 -23.35
CA ALA A 361 15.22 41.31 -23.51
C ALA A 361 16.28 42.25 -24.11
N GLU A 362 15.93 43.04 -25.14
CA GLU A 362 16.81 44.07 -25.71
C GLU A 362 17.18 45.12 -24.66
N ARG A 363 16.21 45.61 -23.89
CA ARG A 363 16.44 46.60 -22.83
C ARG A 363 17.34 46.08 -21.69
N ILE A 364 17.24 44.79 -21.35
CA ILE A 364 18.18 44.14 -20.40
C ILE A 364 19.61 44.14 -20.97
N VAL A 365 19.78 43.91 -22.27
CA VAL A 365 21.10 43.93 -22.93
C VAL A 365 21.69 45.36 -22.96
N GLU A 366 20.88 46.39 -23.21
CA GLU A 366 21.30 47.79 -23.12
C GLU A 366 21.76 48.19 -21.71
N LEU A 367 20.93 47.94 -20.70
CA LEU A 367 21.25 48.23 -19.31
C LEU A 367 22.48 47.43 -18.83
N GLY A 368 22.65 46.20 -19.33
CA GLY A 368 23.85 45.39 -19.12
C GLY A 368 25.12 46.02 -19.69
N LYS A 369 25.06 46.54 -20.94
CA LYS A 369 26.17 47.29 -21.57
C LYS A 369 26.50 48.57 -20.77
N TYR A 370 25.48 49.33 -20.35
CA TYR A 370 25.64 50.54 -19.55
C TYR A 370 26.31 50.23 -18.20
N ARG A 371 25.80 49.25 -17.44
CA ARG A 371 26.34 48.83 -16.13
C ARG A 371 27.77 48.30 -16.23
N ALA A 372 28.10 47.54 -17.28
CA ALA A 372 29.47 47.11 -17.56
C ALA A 372 30.38 48.30 -17.86
N GLY A 373 29.89 49.28 -18.63
CA GLY A 373 30.61 50.52 -18.90
C GLY A 373 30.87 51.39 -17.67
N LEU A 374 29.89 51.51 -16.76
CA LEU A 374 30.04 52.19 -15.47
C LEU A 374 31.10 51.50 -14.59
N SER A 375 31.09 50.16 -14.56
CA SER A 375 32.08 49.37 -13.83
C SER A 375 33.50 49.61 -14.36
N GLU A 376 33.65 49.72 -15.68
CA GLU A 376 34.91 50.07 -16.35
C GLU A 376 35.33 51.54 -16.08
N LEU A 377 34.39 52.48 -16.03
CA LEU A 377 34.66 53.88 -15.66
C LEU A 377 35.15 53.99 -14.20
N SER A 378 34.52 53.25 -13.27
CA SER A 378 34.97 53.12 -11.88
C SER A 378 36.38 52.52 -11.79
N ARG A 379 36.70 51.51 -12.61
CA ARG A 379 38.05 50.93 -12.73
C ARG A 379 39.07 51.95 -13.24
N MET A 380 38.74 52.76 -14.25
CA MET A 380 39.61 53.82 -14.75
C MET A 380 39.87 54.90 -13.69
N LEU A 381 38.82 55.39 -13.00
CA LEU A 381 38.93 56.37 -11.92
C LEU A 381 39.81 55.86 -10.77
N ARG A 382 39.60 54.60 -10.34
CA ARG A 382 40.39 53.94 -9.28
C ARG A 382 41.85 53.75 -9.67
N ASN A 383 42.13 53.48 -10.94
CA ASN A 383 43.50 53.40 -11.45
C ASN A 383 44.17 54.78 -11.53
N HIS A 384 43.44 55.84 -11.90
CA HIS A 384 43.99 57.20 -11.93
C HIS A 384 44.37 57.70 -10.53
N ILE A 385 43.48 57.54 -9.54
CA ILE A 385 43.72 57.94 -8.14
C ILE A 385 44.93 57.20 -7.53
N ARG A 386 45.25 55.98 -7.99
CA ARG A 386 46.46 55.24 -7.56
C ARG A 386 47.78 55.81 -8.10
N HIS A 387 47.75 56.68 -9.11
CA HIS A 387 48.94 57.23 -9.75
C HIS A 387 49.04 58.76 -9.68
N SER A 388 47.95 59.46 -9.33
CA SER A 388 47.91 60.92 -9.12
C SER A 388 48.08 61.27 -7.64
N SER A 389 49.03 62.14 -7.29
CA SER A 389 49.29 62.57 -5.89
C SER A 389 48.51 63.80 -5.44
N SER A 390 47.58 64.30 -6.27
CA SER A 390 46.77 65.49 -6.03
C SER A 390 45.33 65.14 -5.61
N GLU A 391 44.72 65.98 -4.78
CA GLU A 391 43.26 65.94 -4.57
C GLU A 391 42.56 66.22 -5.91
N ILE A 392 41.64 65.33 -6.31
CA ILE A 392 40.79 65.57 -7.47
C ILE A 392 39.87 66.75 -7.17
N ARG A 393 40.09 67.86 -7.88
CA ARG A 393 39.19 69.02 -7.89
C ARG A 393 38.62 69.19 -9.28
N LEU A 394 37.32 68.92 -9.39
CA LEU A 394 36.51 69.26 -10.56
C LEU A 394 36.16 70.75 -10.52
N ARG A 395 35.85 71.32 -11.69
CA ARG A 395 35.32 72.68 -11.81
C ARG A 395 33.90 72.75 -11.26
N ASP A 396 33.50 73.86 -10.65
CA ASP A 396 32.17 74.06 -10.07
C ASP A 396 31.01 74.09 -11.11
N ASP A 397 31.32 74.16 -12.42
CA ASP A 397 30.35 74.05 -13.52
C ASP A 397 30.12 72.61 -14.03
N PHE A 398 30.91 71.62 -13.58
CA PHE A 398 30.87 70.26 -14.11
C PHE A 398 29.77 69.39 -13.47
N ARG A 399 28.83 68.93 -14.30
CA ARG A 399 27.70 68.08 -13.91
C ARG A 399 27.90 66.62 -14.32
N PHE A 400 28.42 65.81 -13.39
CA PHE A 400 28.73 64.41 -13.63
C PHE A 400 27.47 63.55 -13.92
N ASP A 401 26.34 63.91 -13.31
CA ASP A 401 25.01 63.32 -13.55
C ASP A 401 24.56 63.45 -15.02
N ILE A 402 24.84 64.59 -15.65
CA ILE A 402 24.58 64.78 -17.09
C ILE A 402 25.55 63.92 -17.92
N VAL A 403 26.81 63.77 -17.50
CA VAL A 403 27.81 62.96 -18.20
C VAL A 403 27.53 61.45 -18.12
N LEU A 404 26.93 60.97 -17.03
CA LEU A 404 26.42 59.59 -16.91
C LEU A 404 25.14 59.38 -17.73
N SER A 405 24.23 60.36 -17.74
CA SER A 405 23.03 60.33 -18.60
C SER A 405 23.41 60.31 -20.10
N ASP A 406 24.33 61.17 -20.54
CA ASP A 406 24.94 61.13 -21.88
C ASP A 406 25.54 59.75 -22.20
N MET A 407 26.16 59.07 -21.22
CA MET A 407 26.73 57.74 -21.40
C MET A 407 25.68 56.65 -21.58
N ARG A 408 24.54 56.75 -20.88
CA ARG A 408 23.37 55.87 -21.04
C ARG A 408 22.69 56.10 -22.39
N ASP A 409 22.35 57.36 -22.66
CA ASP A 409 21.36 57.76 -23.66
C ASP A 409 21.98 58.10 -25.03
N LEU A 410 23.28 58.44 -25.08
CA LEU A 410 24.08 58.56 -26.33
C LEU A 410 25.10 57.41 -26.48
N HIS A 411 24.96 56.34 -25.68
CA HIS A 411 25.79 55.13 -25.68
C HIS A 411 27.31 55.39 -25.73
N LEU A 412 27.79 56.39 -24.98
CA LEU A 412 29.21 56.78 -25.03
C LEU A 412 30.10 55.67 -24.46
N SER A 413 31.14 55.29 -25.22
CA SER A 413 32.19 54.39 -24.73
C SER A 413 32.76 54.90 -23.40
N PRO A 414 33.03 54.03 -22.40
CA PRO A 414 33.62 54.44 -21.12
C PRO A 414 34.89 55.28 -21.28
N MET A 415 35.70 55.01 -22.30
CA MET A 415 36.90 55.78 -22.64
C MET A 415 36.59 57.22 -23.11
N LYS A 416 35.45 57.47 -23.76
CA LYS A 416 34.99 58.80 -24.19
C LYS A 416 34.41 59.59 -23.00
N THR A 417 33.67 58.91 -22.12
CA THR A 417 33.20 59.45 -20.83
C THR A 417 34.37 59.81 -19.92
N TRP A 418 35.36 58.92 -19.80
CA TRP A 418 36.59 59.11 -19.04
C TRP A 418 37.41 60.32 -19.51
N ARG A 419 37.54 60.53 -20.83
CA ARG A 419 38.20 61.74 -21.37
C ARG A 419 37.46 63.04 -21.02
N ARG A 420 36.12 63.04 -21.01
CA ARG A 420 35.32 64.20 -20.57
C ARG A 420 35.53 64.49 -19.09
N LEU A 421 35.60 63.44 -18.24
CA LEU A 421 35.90 63.59 -16.82
C LEU A 421 37.32 64.14 -16.60
N LEU A 422 38.34 63.58 -17.27
CA LEU A 422 39.72 64.08 -17.21
C LEU A 422 39.85 65.55 -17.65
N ALA A 423 39.08 66.01 -18.64
CA ALA A 423 39.10 67.42 -19.08
C ALA A 423 38.50 68.41 -18.06
N ALA A 424 37.72 67.92 -17.10
CA ALA A 424 37.14 68.69 -16.00
C ALA A 424 38.00 68.65 -14.72
N ILE A 425 38.87 67.65 -14.56
CA ILE A 425 39.88 67.59 -13.49
C ILE A 425 40.99 68.60 -13.85
N SER A 426 41.32 69.50 -12.91
CA SER A 426 42.18 70.66 -13.21
C SER A 426 43.57 70.53 -12.59
N ASP A 427 44.61 70.45 -13.43
CA ASP A 427 46.02 70.45 -12.99
C ASP A 427 46.51 71.87 -12.65
N PRO A 428 47.25 72.08 -11.54
CA PRO A 428 47.57 73.41 -11.03
C PRO A 428 48.79 74.11 -11.66
N ILE A 429 49.45 73.55 -12.69
CA ILE A 429 50.71 74.10 -13.22
C ILE A 429 50.74 74.22 -14.76
N ARG A 430 50.19 75.33 -15.29
CA ARG A 430 50.88 76.11 -16.35
C ARG A 430 50.37 77.55 -16.48
N SER A 431 50.85 78.44 -15.62
CA SER A 431 50.77 79.89 -15.83
C SER A 431 51.97 80.40 -16.62
N VAL A 432 51.73 81.31 -17.57
CA VAL A 432 52.60 82.36 -18.17
C VAL A 432 51.97 82.77 -19.53
N PRO A 433 51.88 84.08 -19.87
CA PRO A 433 50.92 84.54 -20.89
C PRO A 433 51.49 84.70 -22.30
N ALA A 434 50.59 84.76 -23.29
CA ALA A 434 50.82 85.34 -24.61
C ALA A 434 49.70 86.35 -24.93
N ALA A 435 50.04 87.45 -25.61
CA ALA A 435 49.18 88.63 -25.67
C ALA A 435 48.16 88.62 -26.82
N GLY A 436 46.94 89.09 -26.51
CA GLY A 436 46.29 90.14 -27.29
C GLY A 436 45.72 89.81 -28.66
N ARG A 437 44.40 89.60 -28.70
CA ARG A 437 43.51 90.49 -29.48
C ARG A 437 42.11 90.54 -28.85
N ALA A 438 41.58 91.74 -28.69
CA ALA A 438 40.26 91.96 -28.15
C ALA A 438 39.22 92.04 -29.27
N PHE A 439 37.99 91.61 -28.97
CA PHE A 439 36.78 92.24 -29.49
C PHE A 439 35.74 92.26 -28.36
N THR A 440 35.04 93.39 -28.23
CA THR A 440 34.20 93.72 -27.07
C THR A 440 32.75 93.96 -27.49
N SER A 441 31.80 93.20 -26.94
CA SER A 441 30.37 93.59 -26.96
C SER A 441 29.52 92.78 -25.96
N THR A 442 29.30 93.39 -24.79
CA THR A 442 28.19 93.18 -23.84
C THR A 442 27.88 94.57 -23.24
N PRO A 443 26.74 94.83 -22.58
CA PRO A 443 25.71 93.93 -22.03
C PRO A 443 24.34 94.12 -22.77
N THR A 444 23.11 93.91 -22.26
CA THR A 444 22.55 93.91 -20.89
C THR A 444 21.13 93.32 -20.84
N SER A 445 20.65 93.01 -19.62
CA SER A 445 19.22 92.92 -19.24
C SER A 445 18.44 91.70 -19.78
N GLN A 446 17.26 91.36 -19.26
CA GLN A 446 16.77 91.21 -17.86
C GLN A 446 15.31 90.70 -17.94
N ASP A 447 14.86 89.97 -16.90
CA ASP A 447 13.44 89.67 -16.63
C ASP A 447 12.72 88.82 -17.72
N ASN A 448 11.52 88.26 -17.53
CA ASN A 448 10.65 88.26 -16.35
C ASN A 448 9.89 86.93 -16.18
N SER A 449 9.28 86.73 -15.02
CA SER A 449 8.38 85.61 -14.69
C SER A 449 6.91 85.91 -15.04
N THR A 450 6.13 84.89 -15.40
CA THR A 450 4.65 84.75 -15.26
C THR A 450 4.21 83.42 -15.91
N SER A 451 3.11 82.75 -15.55
CA SER A 451 2.32 82.66 -14.30
C SER A 451 1.24 81.57 -14.47
N GLN A 452 0.71 81.04 -13.35
CA GLN A 452 -0.73 80.82 -13.02
C GLN A 452 -1.76 80.44 -14.13
N ASP A 453 -2.76 79.57 -13.91
CA ASP A 453 -3.37 79.17 -12.62
C ASP A 453 -4.25 77.89 -12.70
N ASN A 454 -4.40 77.18 -11.56
CA ASN A 454 -5.63 76.71 -10.86
C ASN A 454 -6.90 76.16 -11.61
N SER A 455 -7.76 75.30 -11.04
CA SER A 455 -7.74 74.42 -9.83
C SER A 455 -9.01 73.52 -9.71
N THR A 456 -8.95 72.46 -8.86
CA THR A 456 -9.99 71.81 -7.99
C THR A 456 -11.46 71.63 -8.46
N SER A 457 -12.17 70.51 -8.18
CA SER A 457 -12.53 69.92 -6.86
C SER A 457 -12.62 68.37 -6.91
N GLN A 458 -12.59 67.54 -5.84
CA GLN A 458 -13.32 67.49 -4.55
C GLN A 458 -14.87 67.35 -4.71
N ASP A 459 -15.63 66.56 -3.92
CA ASP A 459 -15.39 65.76 -2.68
C ASP A 459 -16.51 64.68 -2.48
N ASN A 460 -16.59 63.73 -1.53
CA ASN A 460 -15.78 63.29 -0.36
C ASN A 460 -15.84 61.72 -0.16
N SER A 461 -16.36 61.17 0.97
CA SER A 461 -16.07 59.78 1.47
C SER A 461 -17.24 58.98 2.13
N THR A 462 -17.13 57.63 2.08
CA THR A 462 -17.45 56.57 3.11
C THR A 462 -18.77 56.47 3.90
N SER A 463 -19.38 55.26 3.91
CA SER A 463 -19.91 54.59 5.13
C SER A 463 -20.10 53.06 5.01
N GLN A 464 -20.27 52.44 6.18
CA GLN A 464 -20.26 51.05 6.65
C GLN A 464 -21.46 50.11 6.36
N ASP A 465 -21.18 48.79 6.49
CA ASP A 465 -21.92 47.68 7.13
C ASP A 465 -23.47 47.68 7.23
N ASN A 466 -24.15 46.66 6.67
CA ASN A 466 -24.59 45.46 7.43
C ASN A 466 -25.33 44.39 6.58
N SER A 467 -25.55 43.21 7.16
CA SER A 467 -26.22 42.06 6.53
C SER A 467 -27.73 41.98 6.83
N THR A 468 -28.55 41.61 5.83
CA THR A 468 -29.70 40.67 5.99
C THR A 468 -30.41 40.38 4.66
N SER A 469 -30.84 39.13 4.47
CA SER A 469 -31.95 38.76 3.57
C SER A 469 -32.54 37.44 4.04
N GLN A 470 -33.85 37.38 4.28
CA GLN A 470 -34.56 36.17 4.68
C GLN A 470 -35.84 36.00 3.83
N ASP A 471 -36.37 34.78 3.86
CA ASP A 471 -37.71 34.37 3.44
C ASP A 471 -38.06 34.47 1.94
N ASN A 472 -38.19 33.30 1.30
CA ASN A 472 -39.56 32.81 1.05
C ASN A 472 -39.67 31.29 0.92
N SER A 473 -40.86 30.81 1.31
CA SER A 473 -41.35 29.42 1.30
C SER A 473 -41.67 28.93 -0.15
N THR A 474 -42.14 27.71 -0.45
CA THR A 474 -42.96 26.75 0.32
C THR A 474 -43.01 25.35 -0.34
N SER A 475 -43.33 24.31 0.46
CA SER A 475 -44.03 23.04 0.10
C SER A 475 -43.41 22.08 -0.95
N GLN A 476 -43.79 20.79 -1.12
CA GLN A 476 -44.86 19.95 -0.54
C GLN A 476 -44.38 18.54 -0.05
N ASP A 477 -44.98 18.11 1.06
CA ASP A 477 -45.59 16.81 1.42
C ASP A 477 -45.23 15.45 0.74
N ASN A 478 -44.93 14.48 1.61
CA ASN A 478 -45.48 13.11 1.71
C ASN A 478 -45.71 12.23 0.46
N SER A 479 -45.13 11.02 0.46
CA SER A 479 -45.83 9.82 0.97
C SER A 479 -45.03 8.51 0.91
N THR A 480 -45.30 7.63 1.87
CA THR A 480 -44.79 6.25 1.99
C THR A 480 -45.47 5.29 1.01
N SER A 481 -44.75 4.26 0.55
CA SER A 481 -45.36 2.94 0.30
C SER A 481 -44.35 1.81 0.57
N GLN A 482 -44.85 0.65 1.00
CA GLN A 482 -44.08 -0.57 1.26
C GLN A 482 -44.48 -1.64 0.22
N ASN A 483 -43.65 -2.67 0.03
CA ASN A 483 -44.11 -4.06 0.14
C ASN A 483 -42.93 -5.05 0.22
N ASN A 484 -43.20 -6.23 0.80
CA ASN A 484 -42.19 -7.20 1.22
C ASN A 484 -41.91 -8.29 0.16
N THR A 485 -40.73 -8.89 0.24
CA THR A 485 -40.50 -10.35 0.08
C THR A 485 -39.35 -10.77 1.00
N THR A 486 -39.29 -12.05 1.38
CA THR A 486 -38.56 -12.53 2.57
C THR A 486 -37.46 -13.56 2.29
N GLU A 487 -36.49 -13.61 3.20
CA GLU A 487 -35.68 -14.80 3.59
C GLU A 487 -34.90 -15.56 2.51
N ASN A 488 -33.63 -15.22 2.32
CA ASN A 488 -32.52 -15.85 3.07
C ASN A 488 -31.17 -15.17 2.75
N ASP A 489 -30.27 -15.06 3.76
CA ASP A 489 -28.82 -15.35 3.66
C ASP A 489 -27.99 -14.77 4.83
N PHE A 490 -26.83 -15.40 5.06
CA PHE A 490 -25.74 -15.00 5.96
C PHE A 490 -24.40 -15.14 5.20
N GLY A 491 -23.30 -14.45 5.53
CA GLY A 491 -23.05 -13.51 6.63
C GLY A 491 -21.54 -13.29 6.74
N PRO A 492 -20.90 -12.62 5.75
CA PRO A 492 -19.56 -13.03 5.33
C PRO A 492 -18.44 -12.80 6.34
N VAL A 493 -18.44 -11.67 7.06
CA VAL A 493 -17.35 -11.33 8.00
C VAL A 493 -17.38 -12.24 9.23
N ASP A 494 -18.57 -12.50 9.78
CA ASP A 494 -18.75 -13.40 10.93
C ASP A 494 -18.46 -14.86 10.54
N ALA A 495 -18.80 -15.28 9.31
CA ALA A 495 -18.44 -16.59 8.77
C ALA A 495 -16.91 -16.76 8.62
N LEU A 496 -16.20 -15.73 8.13
CA LEU A 496 -14.74 -15.76 7.99
C LEU A 496 -14.02 -15.88 9.34
N PHE A 497 -14.57 -15.26 10.39
CA PHE A 497 -14.00 -15.28 11.73
C PHE A 497 -14.17 -16.63 12.44
N LEU A 498 -15.28 -17.35 12.20
CA LEU A 498 -15.47 -18.72 12.70
C LEU A 498 -14.57 -19.73 11.97
N ALA A 499 -14.47 -19.67 10.64
CA ALA A 499 -13.71 -20.63 9.86
C ALA A 499 -12.21 -20.67 10.20
N ALA A 500 -11.62 -19.52 10.53
CA ALA A 500 -10.18 -19.40 10.85
C ALA A 500 -9.79 -19.89 12.26
N SER A 501 -10.76 -20.19 13.14
CA SER A 501 -10.50 -20.48 14.56
C SER A 501 -10.94 -21.86 15.04
N GLN A 502 -11.78 -22.59 14.30
CA GLN A 502 -12.37 -23.86 14.76
C GLN A 502 -12.30 -25.00 13.73
N ASN A 503 -11.10 -25.57 13.50
CA ASN A 503 -10.87 -27.03 13.40
C ASN A 503 -9.40 -27.42 13.08
N SER A 504 -8.50 -27.39 14.08
CA SER A 504 -7.38 -28.35 14.14
C SER A 504 -6.76 -28.47 15.54
N PRO A 505 -7.29 -29.32 16.42
CA PRO A 505 -6.62 -29.71 17.67
C PRO A 505 -5.54 -30.78 17.39
N ASN A 506 -4.51 -30.47 16.57
CA ASN A 506 -3.44 -31.43 16.27
C ASN A 506 -2.10 -30.78 15.81
N VAL A 507 -1.48 -29.97 16.67
CA VAL A 507 -0.08 -29.48 16.48
C VAL A 507 0.77 -29.77 17.72
N ILE A 508 0.87 -31.05 18.09
CA ILE A 508 1.86 -31.55 19.06
C ILE A 508 3.19 -31.90 18.36
N SER A 509 3.18 -32.02 17.02
CA SER A 509 4.36 -32.00 16.16
C SER A 509 4.53 -30.60 15.55
N GLY A 510 5.60 -29.88 15.92
CA GLY A 510 5.79 -28.48 15.55
C GLY A 510 6.10 -28.24 14.07
N GLY A 511 5.05 -28.06 13.27
CA GLY A 511 5.09 -27.44 11.94
C GLY A 511 4.33 -26.10 11.95
N PRO A 512 4.77 -25.08 11.21
CA PRO A 512 4.10 -23.78 11.19
C PRO A 512 2.82 -23.80 10.33
N CYS A 513 1.70 -23.39 10.90
CA CYS A 513 0.46 -23.11 10.16
C CYS A 513 0.54 -21.71 9.52
N ASP A 514 -0.01 -21.54 8.31
CA ASP A 514 0.19 -20.31 7.53
C ASP A 514 -1.10 -19.56 7.11
N PRO A 515 -1.46 -18.49 7.85
CA PRO A 515 -2.44 -17.48 7.40
C PRO A 515 -1.75 -16.16 6.98
N SER A 516 -1.54 -15.94 5.68
CA SER A 516 -0.76 -14.79 5.18
C SER A 516 -1.53 -13.46 5.26
N GLY A 517 -0.98 -12.49 6.02
CA GLY A 517 -1.27 -11.04 5.98
C GLY A 517 -2.70 -10.56 5.67
N ILE A 518 -3.58 -10.53 6.67
CA ILE A 518 -4.94 -9.97 6.51
C ILE A 518 -4.91 -8.44 6.59
N LEU A 519 -5.28 -7.78 5.48
CA LEU A 519 -5.62 -6.35 5.45
C LEU A 519 -7.13 -6.17 5.54
N VAL A 520 -7.59 -5.37 6.52
CA VAL A 520 -8.99 -4.98 6.72
C VAL A 520 -9.13 -3.48 6.46
N ARG A 521 -10.08 -3.11 5.60
CA ARG A 521 -10.59 -1.73 5.54
C ARG A 521 -11.87 -1.68 6.37
N PRO A 522 -11.92 -0.97 7.50
CA PRO A 522 -13.13 -0.89 8.31
C PRO A 522 -14.21 -0.08 7.59
N ASP A 523 -15.48 -0.48 7.75
CA ASP A 523 -16.60 0.20 7.12
C ASP A 523 -16.97 1.49 7.85
N ARG A 524 -16.43 2.59 7.33
CA ARG A 524 -16.96 3.95 7.52
C ARG A 524 -16.97 4.67 6.19
N GLU A 525 -18.14 5.12 5.77
CA GLU A 525 -18.23 6.15 4.73
C GLU A 525 -17.68 7.47 5.29
N PRO A 526 -16.82 8.19 4.54
CA PRO A 526 -16.22 9.42 5.03
C PRO A 526 -17.22 10.58 4.96
N SER A 527 -17.61 11.11 6.12
CA SER A 527 -18.29 12.41 6.18
C SER A 527 -17.37 13.50 5.62
N MET A 528 -17.74 14.13 4.49
CA MET A 528 -16.93 15.14 3.84
C MET A 528 -16.70 16.38 4.74
N GLN A 529 -15.51 16.49 5.33
CA GLN A 529 -14.98 17.77 5.81
C GLN A 529 -13.44 17.79 5.92
N ALA A 530 -12.84 18.55 4.99
CA ALA A 530 -11.51 19.18 5.02
C ALA A 530 -10.30 18.48 5.69
N GLY A 531 -9.34 18.07 4.85
CA GLY A 531 -7.97 18.58 4.99
C GLY A 531 -6.88 17.70 5.60
N HIS A 532 -7.22 16.55 6.20
CA HIS A 532 -6.23 15.64 6.79
C HIS A 532 -6.20 14.26 6.13
N PRO A 533 -5.01 13.63 5.95
CA PRO A 533 -4.92 12.25 5.52
C PRO A 533 -5.40 11.32 6.64
N MET A 534 -6.60 10.75 6.49
CA MET A 534 -7.11 9.74 7.41
C MET A 534 -6.43 8.37 7.18
N PHE A 535 -6.17 7.69 8.29
CA PHE A 535 -5.47 6.41 8.39
C PHE A 535 -6.45 5.38 8.93
N ASP A 536 -7.34 4.85 8.09
CA ASP A 536 -8.42 3.96 8.54
C ASP A 536 -8.11 2.48 8.25
N THR A 537 -7.25 2.17 7.28
CA THR A 537 -6.95 0.78 6.88
C THR A 537 -5.95 0.12 7.83
N LEU A 538 -6.25 -1.08 8.30
CA LEU A 538 -5.46 -1.84 9.27
C LEU A 538 -4.99 -3.18 8.68
N ALA A 539 -3.71 -3.49 8.81
CA ALA A 539 -3.12 -4.80 8.57
C ALA A 539 -2.77 -5.48 9.90
N ILE A 540 -3.18 -6.73 10.11
CA ILE A 540 -2.82 -7.51 11.30
C ILE A 540 -1.54 -8.29 11.03
N CYS A 541 -0.54 -8.12 11.89
CA CYS A 541 0.75 -8.83 11.83
C CYS A 541 0.84 -9.85 12.97
N ARG A 542 1.43 -11.02 12.70
CA ARG A 542 1.71 -12.07 13.69
C ARG A 542 2.83 -11.70 14.67
N SER A 543 3.61 -10.65 14.38
CA SER A 543 4.73 -10.22 15.22
C SER A 543 5.14 -8.75 15.02
N GLU A 544 5.88 -8.23 16.00
CA GLU A 544 6.47 -6.89 15.94
C GLU A 544 7.62 -6.77 14.91
N THR A 545 8.27 -7.88 14.55
CA THR A 545 9.30 -7.92 13.50
C THR A 545 8.69 -7.89 12.10
N GLU A 546 7.57 -8.59 11.90
CA GLU A 546 6.79 -8.54 10.66
C GLU A 546 6.20 -7.15 10.41
N SER A 547 5.62 -6.51 11.46
CA SER A 547 5.05 -5.17 11.33
C SER A 547 6.11 -4.10 11.00
N LYS A 548 7.32 -4.23 11.57
CA LYS A 548 8.49 -3.38 11.22
C LYS A 548 8.99 -3.61 9.79
N TYR A 549 8.95 -4.85 9.28
CA TYR A 549 9.30 -5.16 7.89
C TYR A 549 8.28 -4.59 6.89
N ILE A 550 6.98 -4.80 7.15
CA ILE A 550 5.89 -4.24 6.34
C ILE A 550 5.96 -2.71 6.32
N LEU A 551 6.21 -2.07 7.47
CA LEU A 551 6.38 -0.63 7.57
C LEU A 551 7.58 -0.12 6.74
N SER A 552 8.75 -0.78 6.79
CA SER A 552 9.91 -0.34 6.02
C SER A 552 9.71 -0.51 4.50
N LEU A 553 9.02 -1.58 4.08
CA LEU A 553 8.68 -1.86 2.68
C LEU A 553 7.69 -0.84 2.11
N LEU A 554 6.64 -0.49 2.87
CA LEU A 554 5.68 0.54 2.47
C LEU A 554 6.34 1.94 2.43
N GLN A 555 7.22 2.25 3.39
CA GLN A 555 7.99 3.50 3.41
C GLN A 555 8.97 3.61 2.23
N LEU A 556 9.57 2.50 1.77
CA LEU A 556 10.41 2.47 0.56
C LEU A 556 9.65 2.94 -0.70
N HIS A 557 8.35 2.62 -0.78
CA HIS A 557 7.44 3.08 -1.84
C HIS A 557 6.74 4.42 -1.51
N GLY A 558 7.24 5.15 -0.50
CA GLY A 558 6.73 6.45 -0.08
C GLY A 558 5.30 6.41 0.48
N ILE A 559 4.78 5.25 0.85
CA ILE A 559 3.46 5.10 1.49
C ILE A 559 3.62 5.47 2.96
N ARG A 560 2.83 6.42 3.45
CA ARG A 560 2.82 6.79 4.86
C ARG A 560 2.02 5.75 5.66
N CYS A 561 2.67 5.21 6.68
CA CYS A 561 2.13 4.18 7.56
C CYS A 561 2.76 4.28 8.95
N PHE A 562 2.07 3.75 9.97
CA PHE A 562 2.59 3.62 11.33
C PHE A 562 2.20 2.28 11.95
N THR A 563 2.97 1.85 12.95
CA THR A 563 2.74 0.62 13.73
C THR A 563 2.10 0.92 15.08
N HIS A 564 1.15 0.10 15.51
CA HIS A 564 0.61 0.11 16.88
C HIS A 564 0.65 -1.32 17.46
N ASN A 565 1.04 -1.45 18.73
CA ASN A 565 1.02 -2.74 19.43
C ASN A 565 -0.18 -2.78 20.39
N HIS A 566 -0.83 -3.93 20.51
CA HIS A 566 -1.95 -4.12 21.44
C HIS A 566 -1.66 -5.31 22.36
N GLN A 567 -1.59 -5.03 23.67
CA GLN A 567 -1.56 -6.03 24.72
C GLN A 567 -2.99 -6.30 25.22
N LEU A 568 -3.38 -7.57 25.21
CA LEU A 568 -4.68 -8.03 25.68
C LEU A 568 -4.52 -8.84 26.98
N ASP A 569 -4.51 -8.13 28.11
CA ASP A 569 -4.63 -8.74 29.43
C ASP A 569 -6.10 -9.14 29.68
N LEU A 570 -6.33 -10.42 30.01
CA LEU A 570 -7.65 -11.03 30.17
C LEU A 570 -8.10 -11.09 31.65
N SER A 571 -7.37 -10.41 32.54
CA SER A 571 -7.50 -10.58 33.99
C SER A 571 -8.57 -9.65 34.63
N THR A 572 -9.65 -10.28 35.16
CA THR A 572 -10.69 -9.76 36.09
C THR A 572 -11.98 -9.11 35.50
N PRO A 573 -13.17 -9.45 36.05
CA PRO A 573 -14.45 -8.78 35.74
C PRO A 573 -15.09 -8.07 36.96
N ALA A 574 -15.48 -6.79 36.85
CA ALA A 574 -16.46 -6.14 37.74
C ALA A 574 -17.11 -4.84 37.21
N VAL A 575 -18.41 -4.93 36.89
CA VAL A 575 -19.52 -4.02 37.29
C VAL A 575 -19.41 -2.47 37.13
N SER A 576 -20.43 -1.93 36.44
CA SER A 576 -21.06 -0.58 36.53
C SER A 576 -20.53 0.67 35.78
N ALA A 577 -21.37 1.13 34.83
CA ALA A 577 -21.79 2.52 34.52
C ALA A 577 -20.86 3.69 34.91
N HIS A 578 -20.34 4.51 33.98
CA HIS A 578 -21.06 5.26 32.93
C HIS A 578 -20.10 5.70 31.80
N GLY A 579 -20.63 6.05 30.61
CA GLY A 579 -19.89 6.79 29.58
C GLY A 579 -18.76 6.03 28.88
N GLY A 580 -19.07 4.92 28.21
CA GLY A 580 -18.09 4.12 27.45
C GLY A 580 -17.91 4.55 26.00
N THR A 581 -16.67 4.50 25.51
CA THR A 581 -16.30 4.61 24.08
C THR A 581 -16.82 3.41 23.27
N TRP A 582 -16.66 3.45 21.93
CA TRP A 582 -17.08 2.37 21.02
C TRP A 582 -16.54 0.99 21.45
N GLU A 583 -15.29 0.96 21.87
CA GLU A 583 -14.55 -0.17 22.45
C GLU A 583 -15.27 -0.77 23.68
N GLY A 584 -15.85 0.08 24.52
CA GLY A 584 -16.67 -0.31 25.68
C GLY A 584 -18.08 -0.81 25.35
N ASN A 585 -18.55 -0.68 24.09
CA ASN A 585 -19.72 -1.40 23.58
C ASN A 585 -19.30 -2.73 22.93
N ALA A 586 -18.24 -2.74 22.11
CA ALA A 586 -17.71 -3.95 21.47
C ALA A 586 -17.36 -5.05 22.50
N ARG A 587 -16.61 -4.69 23.56
CA ARG A 587 -16.31 -5.61 24.69
C ARG A 587 -17.57 -6.14 25.37
N ARG A 588 -18.68 -5.37 25.39
CA ARG A 588 -19.93 -5.76 26.06
C ARG A 588 -20.76 -6.73 25.21
N GLN A 589 -20.75 -6.57 23.90
CA GLN A 589 -21.39 -7.52 22.98
C GLN A 589 -20.65 -8.87 22.99
N LEU A 590 -19.31 -8.85 22.92
CA LEU A 590 -18.47 -10.05 23.01
C LEU A 590 -18.64 -10.79 24.36
N ALA A 591 -18.64 -10.06 25.49
CA ALA A 591 -18.81 -10.67 26.80
C ALA A 591 -20.20 -11.32 26.99
N ASN A 592 -21.27 -10.66 26.55
CA ASN A 592 -22.62 -11.23 26.66
C ASN A 592 -22.76 -12.51 25.82
N ALA A 593 -22.28 -12.51 24.57
CA ALA A 593 -22.32 -13.67 23.69
C ALA A 593 -21.54 -14.87 24.26
N ALA A 594 -20.37 -14.64 24.85
CA ALA A 594 -19.56 -15.68 25.48
C ALA A 594 -20.23 -16.29 26.74
N THR A 595 -21.05 -15.52 27.46
CA THR A 595 -21.66 -15.95 28.73
C THR A 595 -22.83 -16.93 28.52
N GLU A 596 -23.55 -16.85 27.41
CA GLU A 596 -24.71 -17.73 27.14
C GLU A 596 -24.31 -19.12 26.59
N GLN A 597 -23.10 -19.29 26.06
CA GLN A 597 -22.64 -20.57 25.48
C GLN A 597 -21.71 -21.41 26.39
N ALA A 598 -21.25 -20.88 27.52
CA ALA A 598 -20.34 -21.57 28.45
C ALA A 598 -21.05 -22.51 29.46
N ALA A 599 -22.33 -22.83 29.25
CA ALA A 599 -23.16 -23.59 30.20
C ALA A 599 -22.93 -25.12 30.16
N GLY A 600 -21.68 -25.58 30.36
CA GLY A 600 -21.41 -26.97 30.76
C GLY A 600 -20.18 -27.67 30.17
N CYS A 601 -18.98 -27.33 30.67
CA CYS A 601 -17.93 -28.32 30.99
C CYS A 601 -16.81 -27.68 31.83
N ASP A 602 -16.52 -28.24 33.01
CA ASP A 602 -15.43 -27.78 33.87
C ASP A 602 -14.07 -28.33 33.41
N THR A 603 -13.25 -27.51 32.74
CA THR A 603 -11.77 -27.46 32.91
C THR A 603 -11.16 -26.36 32.04
N THR A 604 -10.57 -25.33 32.66
CA THR A 604 -9.86 -24.25 31.95
C THR A 604 -8.34 -24.50 31.94
N PRO A 605 -7.71 -24.67 30.77
CA PRO A 605 -6.26 -24.49 30.66
C PRO A 605 -5.92 -22.99 30.68
N HIS A 606 -4.82 -22.63 31.34
CA HIS A 606 -4.27 -21.27 31.22
C HIS A 606 -3.62 -21.09 29.84
N LEU A 607 -3.97 -20.00 29.16
CA LEU A 607 -3.28 -19.50 27.97
C LEU A 607 -2.80 -18.09 28.27
N ASP A 608 -1.50 -17.86 28.19
CA ASP A 608 -0.90 -16.54 28.38
C ASP A 608 -1.13 -15.63 27.15
N ALA A 609 -0.95 -14.32 27.35
CA ALA A 609 -1.48 -13.29 26.46
C ALA A 609 -0.93 -13.34 25.00
N LEU A 610 -1.80 -12.97 24.06
CA LEU A 610 -1.47 -12.80 22.64
C LEU A 610 -1.09 -11.33 22.36
N ASP A 611 0.19 -11.08 22.11
CA ASP A 611 0.68 -9.80 21.58
C ASP A 611 0.41 -9.72 20.06
N PHE A 612 -0.30 -8.67 19.62
CA PHE A 612 -0.50 -8.38 18.20
C PHE A 612 0.00 -6.98 17.83
N SER A 613 0.66 -6.88 16.67
CA SER A 613 1.02 -5.61 16.03
C SER A 613 0.09 -5.33 14.86
N SER A 614 -0.36 -4.09 14.72
CA SER A 614 -1.06 -3.59 13.54
C SER A 614 -0.19 -2.59 12.76
N VAL A 615 -0.31 -2.59 11.43
CA VAL A 615 0.21 -1.51 10.56
C VAL A 615 -0.99 -0.77 9.98
N VAL A 616 -1.01 0.55 10.11
CA VAL A 616 -2.10 1.40 9.63
C VAL A 616 -1.61 2.24 8.45
N VAL A 617 -2.40 2.32 7.37
CA VAL A 617 -2.05 3.05 6.13
C VAL A 617 -3.08 4.12 5.76
N GLU A 618 -2.62 5.17 5.08
CA GLU A 618 -3.46 6.26 4.55
C GLU A 618 -4.52 5.70 3.58
N SER A 619 -5.81 5.94 3.86
CA SER A 619 -6.93 5.24 3.21
C SER A 619 -7.01 5.45 1.71
N ALA A 620 -6.57 6.62 1.22
CA ALA A 620 -6.45 6.93 -0.20
C ALA A 620 -5.45 6.02 -0.95
N ARG A 621 -4.49 5.40 -0.25
CA ARG A 621 -3.47 4.50 -0.83
C ARG A 621 -3.66 3.03 -0.43
N PHE A 622 -4.83 2.67 0.11
CA PHE A 622 -5.19 1.28 0.47
C PHE A 622 -4.92 0.29 -0.67
N ASN A 623 -5.46 0.56 -1.86
CA ASN A 623 -5.33 -0.34 -3.01
C ASN A 623 -3.88 -0.49 -3.48
N GLU A 624 -3.08 0.57 -3.39
CA GLU A 624 -1.66 0.54 -3.73
C GLU A 624 -0.85 -0.27 -2.71
N ALA A 625 -1.06 -0.03 -1.41
CA ALA A 625 -0.41 -0.78 -0.33
C ALA A 625 -0.78 -2.27 -0.40
N ARG A 626 -2.07 -2.59 -0.57
CA ARG A 626 -2.57 -3.95 -0.79
C ARG A 626 -1.92 -4.60 -2.01
N HIS A 627 -1.84 -3.89 -3.15
CA HIS A 627 -1.23 -4.43 -4.37
C HIS A 627 0.28 -4.70 -4.17
N ARG A 628 1.03 -3.77 -3.55
CA ARG A 628 2.46 -3.96 -3.25
C ARG A 628 2.70 -5.17 -2.35
N LEU A 629 1.94 -5.31 -1.26
CA LEU A 629 2.06 -6.45 -0.35
C LEU A 629 1.69 -7.77 -1.04
N LEU A 630 0.65 -7.81 -1.86
CA LEU A 630 0.27 -9.01 -2.63
C LEU A 630 1.30 -9.37 -3.73
N VAL A 631 2.00 -8.39 -4.32
CA VAL A 631 3.09 -8.64 -5.27
C VAL A 631 4.31 -9.24 -4.57
N GLU A 632 4.71 -8.71 -3.42
CA GLU A 632 5.84 -9.26 -2.65
C GLU A 632 5.52 -10.63 -2.06
N LEU A 633 4.30 -10.86 -1.56
CA LEU A 633 3.83 -12.19 -1.17
C LEU A 633 3.95 -13.21 -2.31
N ARG A 634 3.63 -12.83 -3.56
CA ARG A 634 3.83 -13.71 -4.74
C ARG A 634 5.31 -13.95 -5.08
N LEU A 635 6.19 -12.97 -4.88
CA LEU A 635 7.64 -13.15 -5.02
C LEU A 635 8.21 -14.07 -3.92
N HIS A 636 7.58 -14.06 -2.75
CA HIS A 636 7.95 -14.90 -1.60
C HIS A 636 7.34 -16.32 -1.71
N ASP A 637 6.23 -16.54 -2.43
CA ASP A 637 5.60 -17.85 -2.68
C ASP A 637 6.40 -18.82 -3.59
N THR A 638 7.71 -18.59 -3.73
CA THR A 638 8.63 -19.49 -4.43
C THR A 638 9.63 -20.08 -3.44
N ALA A 639 9.60 -21.40 -3.29
CA ALA A 639 10.59 -22.16 -2.52
C ALA A 639 11.99 -22.01 -3.15
N TRP A 640 13.03 -22.07 -2.33
CA TRP A 640 14.41 -21.82 -2.77
C TRP A 640 15.44 -22.60 -1.96
N ASP A 641 16.47 -23.13 -2.62
CA ASP A 641 17.58 -23.80 -1.94
C ASP A 641 18.56 -22.79 -1.34
N CYS A 642 18.89 -22.94 -0.06
CA CYS A 642 19.80 -22.01 0.59
C CYS A 642 21.28 -22.28 0.23
N PRO A 643 21.98 -21.32 -0.41
CA PRO A 643 23.36 -21.50 -0.89
C PRO A 643 24.43 -21.46 0.22
N ALA A 644 24.03 -21.51 1.50
CA ALA A 644 24.94 -21.71 2.63
C ALA A 644 24.90 -23.13 3.22
N CYS A 645 23.74 -23.80 3.21
CA CYS A 645 23.52 -25.04 3.95
C CYS A 645 22.85 -26.16 3.14
N GLY A 646 22.47 -25.90 1.89
CA GLY A 646 21.85 -26.89 1.00
C GLY A 646 20.46 -27.37 1.44
N SER A 647 19.82 -26.65 2.35
CA SER A 647 18.42 -26.92 2.72
C SER A 647 17.49 -26.14 1.80
N SER A 648 16.52 -26.85 1.22
CA SER A 648 15.31 -26.25 0.67
C SER A 648 14.63 -25.41 1.75
N VAL A 649 14.19 -24.22 1.37
CA VAL A 649 13.43 -23.28 2.17
C VAL A 649 12.07 -23.13 1.51
N ASP A 650 11.02 -23.47 2.23
CA ASP A 650 9.66 -23.48 1.71
C ASP A 650 9.16 -22.08 1.36
N ARG A 651 8.00 -22.06 0.68
CA ARG A 651 7.32 -20.84 0.23
C ARG A 651 7.07 -19.88 1.40
N GLY A 652 7.10 -18.57 1.14
CA GLY A 652 6.90 -17.50 2.12
C GLY A 652 8.18 -17.09 2.89
N TYR A 653 9.18 -17.96 3.04
CA TYR A 653 10.34 -17.70 3.89
C TYR A 653 11.47 -16.92 3.21
N HIS A 654 11.60 -15.62 3.51
CA HIS A 654 12.73 -14.79 3.06
C HIS A 654 14.08 -15.18 3.71
N HIS A 655 14.08 -15.93 4.82
CA HIS A 655 15.29 -16.33 5.54
C HIS A 655 15.34 -17.85 5.71
N CYS A 656 16.49 -18.47 5.49
CA CYS A 656 16.65 -19.91 5.69
C CYS A 656 16.56 -20.27 7.17
N TRP A 657 15.51 -21.03 7.54
CA TRP A 657 15.24 -21.53 8.89
C TRP A 657 16.45 -22.21 9.56
N ARG A 658 17.36 -22.79 8.78
CA ARG A 658 18.53 -23.54 9.28
C ARG A 658 19.80 -22.70 9.49
N CYS A 659 19.92 -21.51 8.88
CA CYS A 659 21.16 -20.72 8.94
C CYS A 659 20.99 -19.19 8.95
N GLY A 660 19.76 -18.67 8.96
CA GLY A 660 19.46 -17.23 8.99
C GLY A 660 19.79 -16.45 7.71
N ARG A 661 20.47 -17.06 6.73
CA ARG A 661 20.84 -16.39 5.48
C ARG A 661 19.59 -16.04 4.67
N THR A 662 19.58 -14.83 4.10
CA THR A 662 18.49 -14.32 3.26
C THR A 662 18.42 -15.01 1.90
N LYS A 663 17.21 -15.03 1.32
CA LYS A 663 16.95 -15.42 -0.07
C LYS A 663 17.77 -14.53 -1.00
N PRO A 664 18.56 -15.09 -1.95
CA PRO A 664 19.22 -14.27 -2.96
C PRO A 664 18.14 -13.65 -3.86
N MET A 665 18.20 -12.33 -4.05
CA MET A 665 17.41 -11.67 -5.10
C MET A 665 17.93 -12.09 -6.47
N ALA A 666 17.01 -12.24 -7.43
CA ALA A 666 17.27 -12.59 -8.82
C ALA A 666 17.45 -11.34 -9.69
#